data_AF-A0A2A9FF46-F1
#
_entry.id   AF-A0A2A9FF46-F1
#
_cell.length_a   1.000
_cell.length_b   1.000
_cell.length_c   1.000
_cell.angle_alpha   90.00
_cell.angle_beta   90.00
_cell.angle_gamma   90.00
#
_symmetry.space_group_name_H-M   'P 1'
#
loop_
_entity.id
_entity.type
_entity.pdbx_description
1 polymer ?
#
loop_
_entity_poly.entity_id
_entity_poly.type
_entity_poly.pdbx_seq_one_letter_code
_entity_poly.pdbx_strand_id
1 'polypeptide(L)'
;MATFLVTGATGLIGRQFTRRLIARPDVARVALVVRPGSRAKLAALVDDWPHAERVTLVGGDLGEPMLGVSEADRETLRGVDHVVHLAALYDLTADDESSIRANVDGTQHVVELAADLGAGTLLHHVSSVAVAGDHEGLFTEDMFDVGQRLITPYHRTKFESEKLVREQAEVPWRIYRPAVVVGDSRTGEMDKVDGPYYLFPAISRLAGLPDLPVVGPDLGDTNVVPVDYVANALLALVTTDGLDGRAFHLVNPEPQPVVSVYNAFARAAGAPTITAQLGESVSKGILGLVKLSEHIPGFTIARDAVLERLGIPPVLLETMAFPSVFASAETRKALAGKGVEVPRLEDYAATLWRYWREHLDPFRARKHGPRGELDGRRVIITGASSGIGRAAALKVAAAGGVPLLVARRQHELEEVRDEIISAGGTASVYPADLTDEDSVHKAVDAMLAEHGRIDMLVNNAGRSIRRSIKLSYDRMHDYERAMAINYFGAVRLILAVLPHMSERKFGHIVNVSSIGVQGIAPRFSAYAASKAALDYFSRIAATETHGDGITFTTIHMPLVRTPMIRPTKIYDAFPTKSPEQAADMVLKALVERPKHIGTPAGQAIGLTYALAPGLTDAIAYQGFRIFPDSTAAGGTGRLKIGRGELHLSRAATALARLSRGFHW
;
A
#
# COMPACT_ATOMS: atom_id res chain seq x y z
N MET A 1 10.03 -43.43 14.04
CA MET A 1 9.56 -42.24 13.31
C MET A 1 9.24 -41.20 14.35
N ALA A 2 9.72 -39.97 14.19
CA ALA A 2 9.60 -38.92 15.18
C ALA A 2 8.24 -38.21 15.10
N THR A 3 7.78 -37.71 16.25
CA THR A 3 6.53 -36.97 16.43
C THR A 3 6.82 -35.55 16.92
N PHE A 4 6.04 -34.58 16.44
CA PHE A 4 6.29 -33.16 16.68
C PHE A 4 5.04 -32.43 17.14
N LEU A 5 5.19 -31.50 18.07
CA LEU A 5 4.24 -30.43 18.36
C LEU A 5 4.86 -29.10 17.93
N VAL A 6 4.18 -28.32 17.09
CA VAL A 6 4.71 -27.06 16.55
C VAL A 6 3.79 -25.90 16.90
N THR A 7 4.34 -24.83 17.45
CA THR A 7 3.65 -23.55 17.61
C THR A 7 4.02 -22.60 16.48
N GLY A 8 3.12 -21.68 16.12
CA GLY A 8 3.47 -20.59 15.20
C GLY A 8 3.52 -20.98 13.72
N ALA A 9 2.88 -22.11 13.35
CA ALA A 9 2.84 -22.61 11.98
C ALA A 9 2.17 -21.67 10.96
N THR A 10 1.43 -20.66 11.43
CA THR A 10 0.85 -19.61 10.58
C THR A 10 1.86 -18.54 10.15
N GLY A 11 2.98 -18.39 10.87
CA GLY A 11 4.02 -17.40 10.57
C GLY A 11 5.01 -17.88 9.50
N LEU A 12 5.80 -16.95 8.96
CA LEU A 12 6.69 -17.18 7.82
C LEU A 12 7.64 -18.39 8.02
N ILE A 13 8.42 -18.39 9.10
CA ILE A 13 9.35 -19.48 9.41
C ILE A 13 8.59 -20.77 9.73
N GLY A 14 7.58 -20.68 10.60
CA GLY A 14 6.81 -21.85 11.05
C GLY A 14 6.12 -22.57 9.89
N ARG A 15 5.55 -21.84 8.93
CA ARG A 15 4.94 -22.39 7.71
C ARG A 15 5.97 -23.13 6.85
N GLN A 16 7.09 -22.47 6.55
CA GLN A 16 8.13 -23.04 5.68
C GLN A 16 8.82 -24.25 6.33
N PHE A 17 9.04 -24.21 7.64
CA PHE A 17 9.58 -25.32 8.42
C PHE A 17 8.63 -26.51 8.44
N THR A 18 7.37 -26.29 8.84
CA THR A 18 6.39 -27.37 9.02
C THR A 18 6.12 -28.09 7.70
N ARG A 19 5.97 -27.34 6.60
CA ARG A 19 5.78 -27.91 5.26
C ARG A 19 6.93 -28.83 4.84
N ARG A 20 8.18 -28.53 5.24
CA ARG A 20 9.35 -29.38 4.94
C ARG A 20 9.47 -30.54 5.93
N LEU A 21 9.07 -30.34 7.18
CA LEU A 21 9.10 -31.35 8.24
C LEU A 21 8.20 -32.54 7.89
N ILE A 22 6.93 -32.29 7.55
CA ILE A 22 5.95 -33.34 7.20
C ILE A 22 6.31 -34.11 5.92
N ALA A 23 7.10 -33.50 5.03
CA ALA A 23 7.54 -34.14 3.79
C ALA A 23 8.62 -35.22 4.04
N ARG A 24 9.18 -35.28 5.25
CA ARG A 24 10.23 -36.24 5.56
C ARG A 24 9.66 -37.65 5.83
N PRO A 25 10.36 -38.71 5.40
CA PRO A 25 9.91 -40.08 5.60
C PRO A 25 10.05 -40.57 7.05
N ASP A 26 10.95 -39.98 7.84
CA ASP A 26 11.20 -40.32 9.25
C ASP A 26 10.25 -39.63 10.23
N VAL A 27 9.33 -38.79 9.75
CA VAL A 27 8.33 -38.06 10.56
C VAL A 27 6.97 -38.78 10.49
N ALA A 28 6.47 -39.21 11.66
CA ALA A 28 5.20 -39.94 11.78
C ALA A 28 3.99 -38.99 11.81
N ARG A 29 4.03 -37.98 12.69
CA ARG A 29 2.90 -37.07 12.94
C ARG A 29 3.40 -35.70 13.37
N VAL A 30 2.66 -34.65 12.99
CA VAL A 30 2.90 -33.28 13.42
C VAL A 30 1.60 -32.67 13.94
N ALA A 31 1.57 -32.28 15.21
CA ALA A 31 0.49 -31.52 15.82
C ALA A 31 0.80 -30.03 15.73
N LEU A 32 -0.17 -29.21 15.30
CA LEU A 32 -0.01 -27.77 15.17
C LEU A 32 -0.93 -27.06 16.16
N VAL A 33 -0.33 -26.27 17.06
CA VAL A 33 -1.09 -25.43 18.00
C VAL A 33 -1.62 -24.21 17.25
N VAL A 34 -2.94 -24.02 17.28
CA VAL A 34 -3.61 -22.94 16.55
C VAL A 34 -4.69 -22.25 17.38
N ARG A 35 -4.67 -20.92 17.35
CA ARG A 35 -5.68 -20.07 17.98
C ARG A 35 -7.04 -20.21 17.28
N PRO A 36 -8.17 -20.13 17.99
CA PRO A 36 -9.51 -20.32 17.40
C PRO A 36 -9.75 -19.47 16.13
N GLY A 37 -9.37 -18.19 16.16
CA GLY A 37 -9.53 -17.28 15.02
C GLY A 37 -8.66 -17.61 13.79
N SER A 38 -7.57 -18.36 13.96
CA SER A 38 -6.64 -18.74 12.89
C SER A 38 -6.87 -20.17 12.36
N ARG A 39 -7.77 -20.93 12.97
CA ARG A 39 -7.97 -22.36 12.66
C ARG A 39 -8.37 -22.60 11.20
N ALA A 40 -9.35 -21.86 10.70
CA ALA A 40 -9.81 -22.00 9.31
C ALA A 40 -8.71 -21.64 8.29
N LYS A 41 -7.96 -20.57 8.57
CA LYS A 41 -6.83 -20.15 7.73
C LYS A 41 -5.73 -21.20 7.70
N LEU A 42 -5.37 -21.77 8.85
CA LEU A 42 -4.34 -22.80 8.92
C LEU A 42 -4.80 -24.11 8.27
N ALA A 43 -6.06 -24.50 8.44
CA ALA A 43 -6.61 -25.69 7.77
C ALA A 43 -6.49 -25.59 6.25
N ALA A 44 -6.92 -24.46 5.66
CA ALA A 44 -6.80 -24.22 4.23
C ALA A 44 -5.34 -24.24 3.74
N LEU A 45 -4.38 -23.78 4.56
CA LEU A 45 -2.95 -23.86 4.23
C LEU A 45 -2.43 -25.30 4.25
N VAL A 46 -2.86 -26.10 5.23
CA VAL A 46 -2.43 -27.49 5.41
C VAL A 46 -2.97 -28.39 4.29
N ASP A 47 -4.16 -28.12 3.76
CA ASP A 47 -4.75 -28.90 2.67
C ASP A 47 -3.86 -28.93 1.41
N ASP A 48 -3.09 -27.87 1.17
CA ASP A 48 -2.15 -27.75 0.05
C ASP A 48 -0.76 -28.35 0.33
N TRP A 49 -0.52 -28.87 1.54
CA TRP A 49 0.77 -29.39 1.95
C TRP A 49 0.96 -30.88 1.61
N PRO A 50 2.20 -31.32 1.34
CA PRO A 50 2.48 -32.75 1.18
C PRO A 50 2.20 -33.49 2.47
N HIS A 51 1.58 -34.67 2.38
CA HIS A 51 1.27 -35.50 3.55
C HIS A 51 0.40 -34.82 4.62
N ALA A 52 -0.59 -34.02 4.21
CA ALA A 52 -1.53 -33.33 5.09
C ALA A 52 -2.23 -34.27 6.09
N GLU A 53 -2.41 -35.55 5.74
CA GLU A 53 -2.96 -36.59 6.63
C GLU A 53 -2.15 -36.83 7.91
N ARG A 54 -0.88 -36.39 7.93
CA ARG A 54 0.01 -36.49 9.10
C ARG A 54 -0.13 -35.31 10.06
N VAL A 55 -0.95 -34.32 9.72
CA VAL A 55 -1.12 -33.09 10.48
C VAL A 55 -2.39 -33.13 11.33
N THR A 56 -2.26 -32.81 12.61
CA THR A 56 -3.41 -32.63 13.52
C THR A 56 -3.44 -31.19 14.02
N LEU A 57 -4.59 -30.51 13.91
CA LEU A 57 -4.77 -29.16 14.45
C LEU A 57 -5.26 -29.22 15.89
N VAL A 58 -4.47 -28.66 16.81
CA VAL A 58 -4.74 -28.61 18.25
C VAL A 58 -5.12 -27.19 18.63
N GLY A 59 -6.24 -27.02 19.32
CA GLY A 59 -6.66 -25.70 19.79
C GLY A 59 -5.74 -25.21 20.92
N GLY A 60 -5.23 -23.98 20.81
CA GLY A 60 -4.45 -23.38 21.88
C GLY A 60 -4.11 -21.90 21.65
N ASP A 61 -3.78 -21.21 22.74
CA ASP A 61 -3.36 -19.81 22.78
C ASP A 61 -2.12 -19.65 23.68
N LEU A 62 -1.13 -18.88 23.22
CA LEU A 62 0.09 -18.60 23.98
C LEU A 62 -0.17 -17.89 25.31
N GLY A 63 -1.21 -17.05 25.37
CA GLY A 63 -1.53 -16.28 26.57
C GLY A 63 -2.12 -17.12 27.71
N GLU A 64 -2.50 -18.37 27.45
CA GLU A 64 -3.15 -19.24 28.42
C GLU A 64 -2.17 -20.27 28.99
N PRO A 65 -2.30 -20.68 30.27
CA PRO A 65 -1.52 -21.76 30.87
C PRO A 65 -1.54 -23.02 30.01
N MET A 66 -0.40 -23.71 29.90
CA MET A 66 -0.25 -24.91 29.04
C MET A 66 -0.64 -24.67 27.58
N LEU A 67 -0.55 -23.42 27.12
CA LEU A 67 -1.04 -22.93 25.83
C LEU A 67 -2.55 -23.10 25.61
N GLY A 68 -3.34 -23.23 26.68
CA GLY A 68 -4.78 -23.49 26.58
C GLY A 68 -5.12 -24.81 25.88
N VAL A 69 -4.14 -25.73 25.74
CA VAL A 69 -4.36 -27.04 25.14
C VAL A 69 -5.21 -27.89 26.08
N SER A 70 -6.30 -28.45 25.56
CA SER A 70 -7.24 -29.23 26.35
C SER A 70 -6.56 -30.46 26.99
N GLU A 71 -7.03 -30.91 28.14
CA GLU A 71 -6.50 -32.12 28.79
C GLU A 71 -6.56 -33.34 27.88
N ALA A 72 -7.66 -33.51 27.13
CA ALA A 72 -7.82 -34.58 26.15
C ALA A 72 -6.76 -34.50 25.03
N ASP A 73 -6.50 -33.30 24.49
CA ASP A 73 -5.44 -33.15 23.48
C ASP A 73 -4.06 -33.42 24.09
N ARG A 74 -3.78 -32.95 25.31
CA ARG A 74 -2.52 -33.24 26.01
C ARG A 74 -2.31 -34.74 26.21
N GLU A 75 -3.34 -35.49 26.59
CA GLU A 75 -3.28 -36.96 26.67
C GLU A 75 -2.90 -37.61 25.33
N THR A 76 -3.44 -37.12 24.21
CA THR A 76 -3.08 -37.63 22.87
C THR A 76 -1.67 -37.25 22.42
N LEU A 77 -1.11 -36.18 22.99
CA LEU A 77 0.23 -35.67 22.70
C LEU A 77 1.30 -36.19 23.66
N ARG A 78 0.93 -36.88 24.75
CA ARG A 78 1.90 -37.45 25.70
C ARG A 78 2.86 -38.39 24.96
N GLY A 79 4.15 -38.23 25.22
CA GLY A 79 5.22 -38.97 24.56
C GLY A 79 5.64 -38.40 23.19
N VAL A 80 5.27 -37.15 22.88
CA VAL A 80 5.82 -36.47 21.70
C VAL A 80 7.34 -36.33 21.81
N ASP A 81 8.05 -36.58 20.73
CA ASP A 81 9.52 -36.54 20.75
C ASP A 81 10.05 -35.10 20.79
N HIS A 82 9.38 -34.17 20.09
CA HIS A 82 9.86 -32.80 19.90
C HIS A 82 8.74 -31.76 20.04
N VAL A 83 9.02 -30.68 20.77
CA VAL A 83 8.19 -29.46 20.79
C VAL A 83 8.98 -28.34 20.12
N VAL A 84 8.48 -27.81 19.00
CA VAL A 84 9.11 -26.70 18.25
C VAL A 84 8.33 -25.42 18.44
N HIS A 85 8.92 -24.49 19.18
CA HIS A 85 8.33 -23.22 19.52
C HIS A 85 8.80 -22.11 18.58
N LEU A 86 7.91 -21.66 17.68
CA LEU A 86 8.15 -20.54 16.76
C LEU A 86 7.18 -19.36 16.97
N ALA A 87 6.17 -19.53 17.82
CA ALA A 87 5.12 -18.54 17.98
C ALA A 87 5.58 -17.33 18.80
N ALA A 88 5.14 -16.14 18.41
CA ALA A 88 5.23 -14.93 19.19
C ALA A 88 3.89 -14.18 19.11
N LEU A 89 3.45 -13.61 20.23
CA LEU A 89 2.33 -12.69 20.31
C LEU A 89 2.80 -11.31 19.81
N TYR A 90 2.09 -10.78 18.81
CA TYR A 90 2.29 -9.44 18.29
C TYR A 90 0.92 -8.76 18.31
N ASP A 91 0.67 -7.96 19.34
CA ASP A 91 -0.53 -7.14 19.47
C ASP A 91 -0.16 -5.68 19.20
N LEU A 92 -0.61 -5.17 18.05
CA LEU A 92 -0.37 -3.79 17.62
C LEU A 92 -1.10 -2.75 18.47
N THR A 93 -2.06 -3.17 19.32
CA THR A 93 -2.85 -2.29 20.18
C THR A 93 -2.33 -2.24 21.62
N ALA A 94 -1.44 -3.17 21.97
CA ALA A 94 -0.88 -3.33 23.30
C ALA A 94 0.40 -2.48 23.44
N ASP A 95 0.64 -1.93 24.63
CA ASP A 95 1.90 -1.26 24.93
C ASP A 95 3.08 -2.26 24.92
N ASP A 96 4.30 -1.74 24.76
CA ASP A 96 5.51 -2.56 24.62
C ASP A 96 5.75 -3.50 25.81
N GLU A 97 5.38 -3.11 27.04
CA GLU A 97 5.60 -3.95 28.23
C GLU A 97 4.63 -5.12 28.30
N SER A 98 3.36 -4.90 27.96
CA SER A 98 2.36 -5.96 27.88
C SER A 98 2.70 -6.97 26.78
N SER A 99 3.21 -6.52 25.63
CA SER A 99 3.68 -7.39 24.54
C SER A 99 4.91 -8.21 24.93
N ILE A 100 5.85 -7.64 25.70
CA ILE A 100 7.00 -8.40 26.23
C ILE A 100 6.49 -9.50 27.15
N ARG A 101 5.66 -9.15 28.13
CA ARG A 101 5.16 -10.07 29.14
C ARG A 101 4.41 -11.24 28.51
N ALA A 102 3.52 -10.96 27.56
CA ALA A 102 2.76 -11.99 26.88
C ALA A 102 3.64 -13.01 26.12
N ASN A 103 4.76 -12.56 25.53
CA ASN A 103 5.71 -13.46 24.85
C ASN A 103 6.55 -14.28 25.83
N VAL A 104 6.96 -13.67 26.95
CA VAL A 104 7.72 -14.33 28.01
C VAL A 104 6.85 -15.38 28.71
N ASP A 105 5.63 -15.00 29.11
CA ASP A 105 4.63 -15.89 29.71
C ASP A 105 4.27 -17.02 28.72
N GLY A 106 4.07 -16.69 27.45
CA GLY A 106 3.82 -17.70 26.41
C GLY A 106 4.97 -18.69 26.24
N THR A 107 6.22 -18.26 26.44
CA THR A 107 7.38 -19.17 26.44
C THR A 107 7.37 -20.06 27.69
N GLN A 108 7.07 -19.50 28.86
CA GLN A 108 6.91 -20.26 30.10
C GLN A 108 5.84 -21.36 29.96
N HIS A 109 4.67 -21.02 29.42
CA HIS A 109 3.59 -21.99 29.18
C HIS A 109 3.99 -23.12 28.21
N VAL A 110 4.92 -22.86 27.27
CA VAL A 110 5.45 -23.89 26.37
C VAL A 110 6.39 -24.84 27.11
N VAL A 111 7.23 -24.31 28.01
CA VAL A 111 8.11 -25.13 28.86
C VAL A 111 7.26 -26.06 29.71
N GLU A 112 6.24 -25.50 30.39
CA GLU A 112 5.30 -26.26 31.22
C GLU A 112 4.57 -27.34 30.41
N LEU A 113 4.10 -26.99 29.21
CA LEU A 113 3.48 -27.96 28.30
C LEU A 113 4.47 -29.07 27.90
N ALA A 114 5.68 -28.72 27.49
CA ALA A 114 6.69 -29.71 27.11
C ALA A 114 7.03 -30.66 28.27
N ALA A 115 7.10 -30.14 29.50
CA ALA A 115 7.34 -30.94 30.70
C ALA A 115 6.18 -31.92 30.98
N ASP A 116 4.92 -31.48 30.86
CA ASP A 116 3.74 -32.35 31.03
C ASP A 116 3.64 -33.43 29.94
N LEU A 117 4.03 -33.13 28.70
CA LEU A 117 3.97 -34.10 27.60
C LEU A 117 4.97 -35.25 27.78
N GLY A 118 6.03 -35.08 28.59
CA GLY A 118 6.84 -36.18 29.14
C GLY A 118 8.34 -35.91 29.16
N ALA A 119 9.07 -36.62 30.04
CA ALA A 119 10.50 -36.42 30.32
C ALA A 119 11.47 -36.68 29.14
N GLY A 120 11.00 -37.30 28.05
CA GLY A 120 11.77 -37.51 26.83
C GLY A 120 11.59 -36.42 25.76
N THR A 121 10.72 -35.44 26.00
CA THR A 121 10.37 -34.39 25.03
C THR A 121 11.49 -33.38 24.90
N LEU A 122 11.99 -33.16 23.67
CA LEU A 122 13.00 -32.15 23.38
C LEU A 122 12.35 -30.81 22.98
N LEU A 123 12.67 -29.73 23.71
CA LEU A 123 12.18 -28.39 23.41
C LEU A 123 13.13 -27.64 22.44
N HIS A 124 12.59 -27.24 21.30
CA HIS A 124 13.28 -26.43 20.29
C HIS A 124 12.73 -25.01 20.33
N HIS A 125 13.52 -24.06 20.84
CA HIS A 125 13.10 -22.66 20.96
C HIS A 125 13.72 -21.79 19.86
N VAL A 126 12.87 -21.15 19.05
CA VAL A 126 13.32 -20.19 18.03
C VAL A 126 13.37 -18.77 18.62
N SER A 127 14.58 -18.39 19.02
CA SER A 127 14.95 -17.07 19.54
C SER A 127 15.28 -16.11 18.37
N SER A 128 16.25 -15.22 18.54
CA SER A 128 16.72 -14.24 17.57
C SER A 128 18.12 -13.76 17.94
N VAL A 129 18.93 -13.34 16.96
CA VAL A 129 20.20 -12.64 17.25
C VAL A 129 20.02 -11.34 18.06
N ALA A 130 18.78 -10.84 18.14
CA ALA A 130 18.37 -9.72 18.98
C ALA A 130 18.74 -9.87 20.48
N VAL A 131 19.01 -11.08 20.96
CA VAL A 131 19.49 -11.30 22.34
C VAL A 131 20.83 -10.64 22.62
N ALA A 132 21.63 -10.35 21.58
CA ALA A 132 22.90 -9.65 21.73
C ALA A 132 22.75 -8.17 22.13
N GLY A 133 21.54 -7.60 22.08
CA GLY A 133 21.30 -6.24 22.52
C GLY A 133 22.14 -5.22 21.76
N ASP A 134 22.96 -4.47 22.50
CA ASP A 134 23.89 -3.49 21.97
C ASP A 134 25.36 -3.93 22.00
N HIS A 135 25.63 -5.23 22.21
CA HIS A 135 26.98 -5.77 22.22
C HIS A 135 27.74 -5.41 20.95
N GLU A 136 28.96 -4.92 21.11
CA GLU A 136 29.83 -4.51 20.00
C GLU A 136 30.92 -5.58 19.76
N GLY A 137 31.12 -5.96 18.49
CA GLY A 137 32.12 -6.94 18.09
C GLY A 137 31.59 -8.37 18.00
N LEU A 138 32.47 -9.36 18.16
CA LEU A 138 32.13 -10.77 17.93
C LEU A 138 31.13 -11.28 18.98
N PHE A 139 30.03 -11.88 18.55
CA PHE A 139 29.03 -12.54 19.39
C PHE A 139 28.90 -14.01 18.96
N THR A 140 29.38 -14.92 19.81
CA THR A 140 29.45 -16.36 19.53
C THR A 140 28.20 -17.11 19.99
N GLU A 141 28.04 -18.35 19.55
CA GLU A 141 26.84 -19.17 19.81
C GLU A 141 26.68 -19.54 21.29
N ASP A 142 27.77 -19.59 22.05
CA ASP A 142 27.80 -19.83 23.50
C ASP A 142 27.52 -18.56 24.33
N MET A 143 27.70 -17.37 23.76
CA MET A 143 27.39 -16.11 24.45
C MET A 143 25.87 -15.96 24.61
N PHE A 144 25.45 -15.52 25.79
CA PHE A 144 24.06 -15.20 26.09
C PHE A 144 23.93 -13.91 26.88
N ASP A 145 24.32 -13.90 28.16
CA ASP A 145 24.36 -12.69 28.99
C ASP A 145 25.83 -12.30 29.24
N VAL A 146 26.27 -11.25 28.55
CA VAL A 146 27.62 -10.67 28.66
C VAL A 146 27.58 -9.25 29.21
N GLY A 147 26.45 -8.83 29.80
CA GLY A 147 26.24 -7.47 30.31
C GLY A 147 25.79 -6.46 29.26
N GLN A 148 25.27 -6.91 28.11
CA GLN A 148 24.72 -6.05 27.08
C GLN A 148 23.45 -5.32 27.55
N ARG A 149 23.18 -4.15 26.97
CA ARG A 149 21.93 -3.42 27.18
C ARG A 149 20.89 -3.83 26.15
N LEU A 150 19.67 -4.05 26.62
CA LEU A 150 18.53 -4.43 25.79
C LEU A 150 17.74 -3.17 25.41
N ILE A 151 18.27 -2.43 24.43
CA ILE A 151 17.77 -1.09 24.03
C ILE A 151 16.30 -1.11 23.63
N THR A 152 15.86 -2.13 22.90
CA THR A 152 14.50 -2.21 22.36
C THR A 152 13.62 -3.18 23.15
N PRO A 153 12.29 -2.99 23.17
CA PRO A 153 11.35 -3.99 23.68
C PRO A 153 11.53 -5.36 23.03
N TYR A 154 11.84 -5.39 21.74
CA TYR A 154 12.11 -6.62 20.99
C TYR A 154 13.36 -7.37 21.51
N HIS A 155 14.43 -6.65 21.86
CA HIS A 155 15.60 -7.25 22.50
C HIS A 155 15.22 -7.89 23.84
N ARG A 156 14.46 -7.18 24.67
CA ARG A 156 14.01 -7.66 25.98
C ARG A 156 13.17 -8.92 25.88
N THR A 157 12.15 -8.94 25.04
CA THR A 157 11.31 -10.14 24.89
C THR A 157 12.09 -11.37 24.43
N LYS A 158 13.01 -11.21 23.46
CA LYS A 158 13.81 -12.35 22.96
C LYS A 158 14.85 -12.82 23.96
N PHE A 159 15.47 -11.89 24.69
CA PHE A 159 16.43 -12.23 25.74
C PHE A 159 15.75 -12.98 26.90
N GLU A 160 14.66 -12.43 27.46
CA GLU A 160 13.98 -13.05 28.60
C GLU A 160 13.34 -14.41 28.25
N SER A 161 12.77 -14.54 27.04
CA SER A 161 12.22 -15.84 26.59
C SER A 161 13.32 -16.90 26.46
N GLU A 162 14.47 -16.53 25.91
CA GLU A 162 15.61 -17.45 25.80
C GLU A 162 16.19 -17.80 27.18
N LYS A 163 16.24 -16.83 28.09
CA LYS A 163 16.70 -17.03 29.48
C LYS A 163 15.87 -18.10 30.18
N LEU A 164 14.54 -18.01 30.10
CA LEU A 164 13.63 -19.01 30.69
C LEU A 164 13.93 -20.42 30.20
N VAL A 165 14.12 -20.59 28.88
CA VAL A 165 14.42 -21.91 28.28
C VAL A 165 15.78 -22.44 28.73
N ARG A 166 16.78 -21.56 28.94
CA ARG A 166 18.12 -21.95 29.40
C ARG A 166 18.16 -22.32 30.89
N GLU A 167 17.41 -21.59 31.73
CA GLU A 167 17.47 -21.71 33.19
C GLU A 167 16.58 -22.83 33.74
N GLN A 168 15.53 -23.22 33.02
CA GLN A 168 14.70 -24.38 33.39
C GLN A 168 15.48 -25.71 33.26
N ALA A 169 15.11 -26.70 34.09
CA ALA A 169 15.76 -28.02 34.15
C ALA A 169 14.79 -29.19 33.89
N GLU A 170 13.56 -28.90 33.49
CA GLU A 170 12.48 -29.88 33.33
C GLU A 170 12.56 -30.61 31.99
N VAL A 171 12.94 -29.90 30.93
CA VAL A 171 13.04 -30.43 29.57
C VAL A 171 14.39 -30.13 28.92
N PRO A 172 15.00 -31.09 28.20
CA PRO A 172 16.17 -30.78 27.38
C PRO A 172 15.78 -29.76 26.30
N TRP A 173 16.73 -28.91 25.91
CA TRP A 173 16.43 -27.82 24.99
C TRP A 173 17.50 -27.59 23.92
N ARG A 174 17.09 -26.94 22.83
CA ARG A 174 17.96 -26.36 21.79
C ARG A 174 17.45 -24.99 21.38
N ILE A 175 18.37 -24.07 21.13
CA ILE A 175 18.04 -22.68 20.78
C ILE A 175 18.50 -22.37 19.36
N TYR A 176 17.67 -21.65 18.61
CA TYR A 176 17.97 -21.19 17.26
C TYR A 176 17.81 -19.67 17.19
N ARG A 177 18.87 -18.96 16.81
CA ARG A 177 18.89 -17.49 16.72
C ARG A 177 19.04 -17.07 15.25
N PRO A 178 17.94 -16.95 14.50
CA PRO A 178 17.98 -16.38 13.17
C PRO A 178 18.34 -14.90 13.18
N ALA A 179 19.00 -14.47 12.10
CA ALA A 179 19.19 -13.05 11.78
C ALA A 179 17.88 -12.41 11.26
N VAL A 180 17.97 -11.26 10.57
CA VAL A 180 16.82 -10.68 9.88
C VAL A 180 16.36 -11.63 8.77
N VAL A 181 15.19 -12.22 8.95
CA VAL A 181 14.65 -13.19 7.99
C VAL A 181 13.89 -12.47 6.88
N VAL A 182 14.36 -12.67 5.65
CA VAL A 182 13.70 -12.19 4.42
C VAL A 182 12.92 -13.33 3.74
N GLY A 183 12.29 -13.02 2.62
CA GLY A 183 11.39 -13.93 1.91
C GLY A 183 12.14 -15.13 1.34
N ASP A 184 11.38 -16.07 0.79
CA ASP A 184 11.94 -17.28 0.19
C ASP A 184 12.84 -16.91 -1.00
N SER A 185 14.08 -17.39 -1.00
CA SER A 185 15.09 -17.01 -2.00
C SER A 185 14.73 -17.42 -3.43
N ARG A 186 13.86 -18.41 -3.59
CA ARG A 186 13.50 -19.03 -4.88
C ARG A 186 12.19 -18.48 -5.44
N THR A 187 11.20 -18.32 -4.57
CA THR A 187 9.83 -17.90 -4.94
C THR A 187 9.58 -16.42 -4.66
N GLY A 188 10.31 -15.84 -3.72
CA GLY A 188 10.11 -14.48 -3.21
C GLY A 188 9.05 -14.39 -2.12
N GLU A 189 8.38 -15.50 -1.78
CA GLU A 189 7.24 -15.52 -0.86
C GLU A 189 7.59 -14.89 0.49
N MET A 190 6.78 -13.91 0.92
CA MET A 190 6.89 -13.25 2.21
C MET A 190 5.51 -12.78 2.71
N ASP A 191 5.33 -12.69 4.03
CA ASP A 191 4.02 -12.49 4.67
C ASP A 191 3.64 -11.02 4.86
N LYS A 192 4.64 -10.16 5.02
CA LYS A 192 4.46 -8.74 5.33
C LYS A 192 5.70 -7.93 4.91
N VAL A 193 5.52 -6.63 4.78
CA VAL A 193 6.63 -5.67 4.62
C VAL A 193 7.25 -5.47 6.00
N ASP A 194 8.45 -6.02 6.21
CA ASP A 194 9.22 -5.88 7.45
C ASP A 194 10.73 -5.83 7.18
N GLY A 195 11.53 -5.33 8.12
CA GLY A 195 12.98 -5.20 7.97
C GLY A 195 13.43 -4.44 6.70
N PRO A 196 14.28 -5.00 5.82
CA PRO A 196 14.82 -4.27 4.67
C PRO A 196 13.75 -3.81 3.67
N TYR A 197 12.54 -4.38 3.71
CA TYR A 197 11.45 -4.05 2.80
C TYR A 197 10.85 -2.66 2.99
N TYR A 198 11.06 -2.02 4.15
CA TYR A 198 10.62 -0.63 4.37
C TYR A 198 11.29 0.37 3.40
N LEU A 199 12.47 0.02 2.85
CA LEU A 199 13.16 0.83 1.86
C LEU A 199 12.60 0.67 0.44
N PHE A 200 11.81 -0.38 0.18
CA PHE A 200 11.40 -0.73 -1.19
C PHE A 200 10.51 0.34 -1.84
N PRO A 201 9.55 0.98 -1.14
CA PRO A 201 8.82 2.11 -1.71
C PRO A 201 9.72 3.27 -2.14
N ALA A 202 10.73 3.60 -1.33
CA ALA A 202 11.68 4.65 -1.64
C ALA A 202 12.53 4.28 -2.87
N ILE A 203 13.09 3.06 -2.89
CA ILE A 203 13.83 2.52 -4.03
C ILE A 203 12.97 2.51 -5.30
N SER A 204 11.68 2.15 -5.20
CA SER A 204 10.74 2.11 -6.33
C SER A 204 10.54 3.48 -6.98
N ARG A 205 10.52 4.56 -6.17
CA ARG A 205 10.43 5.94 -6.67
C ARG A 205 11.70 6.41 -7.38
N LEU A 206 12.85 5.84 -7.00
CA LEU A 206 14.15 6.17 -7.61
C LEU A 206 14.40 5.39 -8.92
N ALA A 207 13.65 4.30 -9.19
CA ALA A 207 13.80 3.43 -10.36
C ALA A 207 13.59 4.11 -11.74
N GLY A 208 13.21 5.39 -11.78
CA GLY A 208 13.09 6.18 -13.00
C GLY A 208 14.19 7.25 -13.17
N LEU A 209 15.12 7.36 -12.22
CA LEU A 209 16.21 8.32 -12.29
C LEU A 209 17.41 7.73 -13.04
N PRO A 210 18.22 8.56 -13.73
CA PRO A 210 19.46 8.10 -14.33
C PRO A 210 20.42 7.58 -13.25
N ASP A 211 21.13 6.49 -13.55
CA ASP A 211 22.15 5.92 -12.66
C ASP A 211 23.40 6.82 -12.67
N LEU A 212 23.40 7.79 -11.75
CA LEU A 212 24.50 8.71 -11.51
C LEU A 212 25.27 8.28 -10.25
N PRO A 213 26.58 8.54 -10.15
CA PRO A 213 27.35 8.23 -8.95
C PRO A 213 26.76 8.94 -7.71
N VAL A 214 26.29 8.17 -6.74
CA VAL A 214 25.76 8.67 -5.46
C VAL A 214 26.72 8.34 -4.33
N VAL A 215 27.01 9.31 -3.47
CA VAL A 215 27.77 9.12 -2.23
C VAL A 215 26.79 9.01 -1.07
N GLY A 216 26.88 7.92 -0.31
CA GLY A 216 26.00 7.64 0.85
C GLY A 216 26.75 7.65 2.18
N PRO A 217 26.04 7.77 3.32
CA PRO A 217 26.65 7.57 4.63
C PRO A 217 27.02 6.09 4.84
N ASP A 218 28.07 5.85 5.64
CA ASP A 218 28.30 4.53 6.20
C ASP A 218 27.29 4.27 7.32
N LEU A 219 26.49 3.21 7.15
CA LEU A 219 25.43 2.80 8.06
C LEU A 219 25.79 1.51 8.82
N GLY A 220 27.02 1.01 8.68
CA GLY A 220 27.46 -0.22 9.31
C GLY A 220 26.95 -1.50 8.63
N ASP A 221 27.08 -2.60 9.36
CA ASP A 221 26.76 -3.95 8.88
C ASP A 221 25.42 -4.43 9.43
N THR A 222 24.73 -5.24 8.64
CA THR A 222 23.52 -5.97 9.00
C THR A 222 23.71 -7.46 8.73
N ASN A 223 22.66 -8.26 8.95
CA ASN A 223 22.68 -9.68 8.68
C ASN A 223 21.29 -10.14 8.23
N VAL A 224 21.16 -10.48 6.95
CA VAL A 224 19.91 -10.91 6.30
C VAL A 224 20.05 -12.32 5.75
N VAL A 225 19.07 -13.16 6.03
CA VAL A 225 19.01 -14.55 5.56
C VAL A 225 17.61 -14.88 5.05
N PRO A 226 17.46 -15.66 3.97
CA PRO A 226 16.14 -15.97 3.44
C PRO A 226 15.47 -17.09 4.26
N VAL A 227 14.13 -17.06 4.33
CA VAL A 227 13.36 -18.00 5.17
C VAL A 227 13.59 -19.47 4.80
N ASP A 228 13.84 -19.79 3.53
CA ASP A 228 14.08 -21.16 3.09
C ASP A 228 15.40 -21.71 3.63
N TYR A 229 16.45 -20.88 3.74
CA TYR A 229 17.67 -21.25 4.46
C TYR A 229 17.37 -21.53 5.94
N VAL A 230 16.68 -20.61 6.62
CA VAL A 230 16.36 -20.75 8.05
C VAL A 230 15.53 -22.02 8.31
N ALA A 231 14.52 -22.29 7.49
CA ALA A 231 13.68 -23.47 7.60
C ALA A 231 14.45 -24.77 7.33
N ASN A 232 15.34 -24.80 6.33
CA ASN A 232 16.18 -25.95 6.03
C ASN A 232 17.21 -26.21 7.14
N ALA A 233 17.83 -25.16 7.67
CA ALA A 233 18.78 -25.24 8.77
C ALA A 233 18.11 -25.73 10.06
N LEU A 234 16.95 -25.15 10.40
CA LEU A 234 16.15 -25.58 11.54
C LEU A 234 15.77 -27.06 11.41
N LEU A 235 15.27 -27.47 10.24
CA LEU A 235 14.92 -28.88 9.98
C LEU A 235 16.11 -29.81 10.19
N ALA A 236 17.27 -29.46 9.63
CA ALA A 236 18.48 -30.26 9.76
C ALA A 236 18.98 -30.36 11.21
N LEU A 237 18.89 -29.28 11.98
CA LEU A 237 19.36 -29.23 13.37
C LEU A 237 18.37 -29.89 14.35
N VAL A 238 17.07 -29.75 14.12
CA VAL A 238 16.02 -30.38 14.94
C VAL A 238 16.13 -31.91 14.86
N THR A 239 16.39 -32.46 13.67
CA THR A 239 16.44 -33.92 13.43
C THR A 239 17.84 -34.53 13.64
N THR A 240 18.77 -33.83 14.29
CA THR A 240 20.14 -34.34 14.53
C THR A 240 20.35 -34.62 16.00
N ASP A 241 20.80 -35.81 16.35
CA ASP A 241 21.02 -36.17 17.75
C ASP A 241 22.27 -35.51 18.35
N GLY A 242 22.31 -35.42 19.68
CA GLY A 242 23.48 -34.94 20.43
C GLY A 242 23.73 -33.43 20.33
N LEU A 243 22.75 -32.64 19.85
CA LEU A 243 22.86 -31.17 19.78
C LEU A 243 22.22 -30.43 20.96
N ASP A 244 21.80 -31.14 22.00
CA ASP A 244 21.07 -30.58 23.15
C ASP A 244 21.94 -29.65 24.00
N GLY A 245 21.31 -28.69 24.69
CA GLY A 245 21.97 -27.72 25.55
C GLY A 245 22.79 -26.67 24.79
N ARG A 246 22.57 -26.53 23.47
CA ARG A 246 23.32 -25.62 22.60
C ARG A 246 22.41 -24.61 21.90
N ALA A 247 23.01 -23.48 21.54
CA ALA A 247 22.39 -22.48 20.68
C ALA A 247 23.09 -22.43 19.32
N PHE A 248 22.33 -22.06 18.29
CA PHE A 248 22.76 -22.06 16.90
C PHE A 248 22.41 -20.73 16.22
N HIS A 249 23.41 -20.06 15.66
CA HIS A 249 23.22 -18.82 14.89
C HIS A 249 22.85 -19.12 13.44
N LEU A 250 21.59 -18.87 13.07
CA LEU A 250 21.10 -19.02 11.69
C LEU A 250 21.28 -17.69 10.95
N VAL A 251 22.54 -17.37 10.68
CA VAL A 251 23.01 -16.06 10.19
C VAL A 251 23.83 -16.21 8.91
N ASN A 252 24.01 -15.11 8.17
CA ASN A 252 25.05 -15.03 7.16
C ASN A 252 26.42 -15.00 7.87
N PRO A 253 27.38 -15.89 7.53
CA PRO A 253 28.70 -15.91 8.18
C PRO A 253 29.56 -14.69 7.87
N GLU A 254 29.25 -13.96 6.79
CA GLU A 254 29.97 -12.74 6.41
C GLU A 254 29.13 -11.51 6.80
N PRO A 255 29.76 -10.48 7.40
CA PRO A 255 29.09 -9.20 7.64
C PRO A 255 28.55 -8.62 6.33
N GLN A 256 27.32 -8.10 6.35
CA GLN A 256 26.69 -7.53 5.17
C GLN A 256 26.52 -6.02 5.35
N PRO A 257 27.34 -5.19 4.68
CA PRO A 257 27.17 -3.74 4.76
C PRO A 257 25.76 -3.34 4.33
N VAL A 258 25.10 -2.47 5.09
CA VAL A 258 23.74 -1.99 4.80
C VAL A 258 23.67 -1.39 3.38
N VAL A 259 24.74 -0.74 2.93
CA VAL A 259 24.88 -0.20 1.57
C VAL A 259 24.89 -1.30 0.52
N SER A 260 25.53 -2.45 0.78
CA SER A 260 25.53 -3.60 -0.15
C SER A 260 24.13 -4.21 -0.26
N VAL A 261 23.41 -4.33 0.86
CA VAL A 261 22.01 -4.77 0.90
C VAL A 261 21.11 -3.82 0.10
N TYR A 262 21.23 -2.51 0.33
CA TYR A 262 20.53 -1.48 -0.46
C TYR A 262 20.84 -1.62 -1.95
N ASN A 263 22.12 -1.71 -2.31
CA ASN A 263 22.56 -1.78 -3.70
C ASN A 263 22.06 -3.05 -4.42
N ALA A 264 21.94 -4.18 -3.71
CA ALA A 264 21.36 -5.40 -4.28
C ALA A 264 19.90 -5.18 -4.70
N PHE A 265 19.09 -4.53 -3.86
CA PHE A 265 17.70 -4.21 -4.18
C PHE A 265 17.56 -3.04 -5.16
N ALA A 266 18.42 -2.03 -5.10
CA ALA A 266 18.43 -0.92 -6.06
C ALA A 266 18.71 -1.43 -7.48
N ARG A 267 19.69 -2.32 -7.65
CA ARG A 267 19.94 -3.00 -8.93
C ARG A 267 18.73 -3.79 -9.41
N ALA A 268 18.08 -4.56 -8.53
CA ALA A 268 16.86 -5.29 -8.86
C ALA A 268 15.70 -4.37 -9.28
N ALA A 269 15.65 -3.17 -8.72
CA ALA A 269 14.63 -2.18 -9.02
C ALA A 269 14.89 -1.38 -10.32
N GLY A 270 16.14 -1.32 -10.77
CA GLY A 270 16.61 -0.35 -11.78
C GLY A 270 16.80 1.06 -11.20
N ALA A 271 17.06 1.16 -9.89
CA ALA A 271 17.29 2.42 -9.19
C ALA A 271 18.80 2.73 -9.05
N PRO A 272 19.18 4.01 -8.88
CA PRO A 272 20.57 4.41 -8.66
C PRO A 272 21.21 3.72 -7.46
N THR A 273 22.46 3.30 -7.66
CA THR A 273 23.27 2.65 -6.62
C THR A 273 24.19 3.64 -5.91
N ILE A 274 24.53 3.34 -4.65
CA ILE A 274 25.54 4.09 -3.90
C ILE A 274 26.92 3.58 -4.32
N THR A 275 27.70 4.46 -4.94
CA THR A 275 29.01 4.15 -5.53
C THR A 275 30.18 4.46 -4.60
N ALA A 276 29.99 5.30 -3.59
CA ALA A 276 31.00 5.61 -2.58
C ALA A 276 30.36 5.89 -1.22
N GLN A 277 31.10 5.61 -0.14
CA GLN A 277 30.67 5.88 1.24
C GLN A 277 31.47 7.04 1.83
N LEU A 278 30.81 7.85 2.67
CA LEU A 278 31.49 8.88 3.47
C LEU A 278 32.33 8.23 4.57
N GLY A 279 33.51 8.80 4.85
CA GLY A 279 34.38 8.31 5.91
C GLY A 279 33.72 8.34 7.29
N GLU A 280 34.10 7.39 8.14
CA GLU A 280 33.44 7.07 9.43
C GLU A 280 33.23 8.30 10.33
N SER A 281 34.21 9.21 10.40
CA SER A 281 34.13 10.43 11.22
C SER A 281 33.09 11.45 10.71
N VAL A 282 32.94 11.56 9.38
CA VAL A 282 31.97 12.46 8.74
C VAL A 282 30.57 11.85 8.83
N SER A 283 30.45 10.53 8.62
CA SER A 283 29.22 9.77 8.79
C SER A 283 28.69 9.88 10.23
N LYS A 284 29.53 9.67 11.25
CA LYS A 284 29.18 9.84 12.67
C LYS A 284 28.75 11.28 13.00
N GLY A 285 29.36 12.29 12.38
CA GLY A 285 28.96 13.69 12.54
C GLY A 285 27.57 14.00 11.98
N ILE A 286 27.25 13.47 10.78
CA ILE A 286 25.93 13.62 10.16
C ILE A 286 24.87 12.85 10.95
N LEU A 287 25.14 11.59 11.31
CA LEU A 287 24.26 10.78 12.17
C LEU A 287 24.05 11.44 13.55
N GLY A 288 25.11 12.03 14.11
CA GLY A 288 25.06 12.78 15.37
C GLY A 288 24.19 14.04 15.28
N LEU A 289 24.21 14.78 14.17
CA LEU A 289 23.32 15.92 13.93
C LEU A 289 21.85 15.48 13.76
N VAL A 290 21.61 14.34 13.12
CA VAL A 290 20.28 13.73 13.03
C VAL A 290 19.77 13.35 14.43
N LYS A 291 20.59 12.71 15.27
CA LYS A 291 20.25 12.38 16.67
C LYS A 291 20.04 13.63 17.54
N LEU A 292 20.84 14.68 17.35
CA LEU A 292 20.68 15.94 18.08
C LEU A 292 19.35 16.62 17.76
N SER A 293 18.84 16.44 16.53
CA SER A 293 17.56 16.99 16.09
C SER A 293 16.33 16.31 16.70
N GLU A 294 16.49 15.14 17.34
CA GLU A 294 15.41 14.41 18.03
C GLU A 294 14.87 15.14 19.26
N HIS A 295 15.69 16.01 19.84
CA HIS A 295 15.36 16.72 21.07
C HIS A 295 14.79 18.13 20.82
N ILE A 296 14.57 18.51 19.55
CA ILE A 296 14.02 19.81 19.16
C ILE A 296 12.52 19.66 18.82
N PRO A 297 11.61 20.21 19.66
CA PRO A 297 10.17 20.14 19.39
C PRO A 297 9.81 20.74 18.02
N GLY A 298 9.16 19.96 17.17
CA GLY A 298 8.70 20.36 15.82
C GLY A 298 9.61 19.91 14.67
N PHE A 299 10.89 19.62 14.92
CA PHE A 299 11.78 19.04 13.90
C PHE A 299 11.55 17.54 13.73
N THR A 300 11.23 16.83 14.82
CA THR A 300 10.75 15.44 14.81
C THR A 300 9.52 15.29 13.95
N ILE A 301 8.51 16.15 14.10
CA ILE A 301 7.28 16.13 13.27
C ILE A 301 7.61 16.27 11.78
N ALA A 302 8.51 17.19 11.39
CA ALA A 302 8.88 17.38 9.99
C ALA A 302 9.67 16.21 9.43
N ARG A 303 10.62 15.65 10.20
CA ARG A 303 11.40 14.48 9.83
C ARG A 303 10.52 13.24 9.74
N ASP A 304 9.72 12.97 10.76
CA ASP A 304 8.84 11.81 10.86
C ASP A 304 7.76 11.88 9.78
N ALA A 305 7.21 13.06 9.48
CA ALA A 305 6.30 13.24 8.34
C ALA A 305 6.99 12.99 6.99
N VAL A 306 8.29 13.26 6.83
CA VAL A 306 9.05 12.94 5.61
C VAL A 306 9.35 11.44 5.53
N LEU A 307 9.78 10.84 6.63
CA LEU A 307 10.07 9.41 6.75
C LEU A 307 8.81 8.56 6.56
N GLU A 308 7.67 8.95 7.15
CA GLU A 308 6.35 8.36 6.92
C GLU A 308 5.91 8.49 5.45
N ARG A 309 6.15 9.65 4.82
CA ARG A 309 5.87 9.83 3.38
C ARG A 309 6.72 8.91 2.50
N LEU A 310 7.91 8.57 2.97
CA LEU A 310 8.81 7.61 2.34
C LEU A 310 8.51 6.15 2.72
N GLY A 311 7.64 5.92 3.72
CA GLY A 311 7.25 4.60 4.21
C GLY A 311 8.25 3.96 5.19
N ILE A 312 9.13 4.76 5.79
CA ILE A 312 10.21 4.30 6.68
C ILE A 312 9.87 4.74 8.13
N PRO A 313 9.47 3.83 9.03
CA PRO A 313 9.38 4.14 10.46
C PRO A 313 10.72 4.65 11.04
N PRO A 314 10.75 5.78 11.77
CA PRO A 314 12.00 6.36 12.31
C PRO A 314 12.80 5.41 13.20
N VAL A 315 12.12 4.55 13.97
CA VAL A 315 12.73 3.54 14.87
C VAL A 315 13.59 2.50 14.12
N LEU A 316 13.37 2.33 12.81
CA LEU A 316 14.15 1.39 12.01
C LEU A 316 15.56 1.91 11.74
N LEU A 317 15.77 3.22 11.66
CA LEU A 317 17.12 3.78 11.46
C LEU A 317 18.05 3.43 12.63
N GLU A 318 17.51 3.24 13.84
CA GLU A 318 18.26 2.84 15.04
C GLU A 318 18.55 1.34 15.10
N THR A 319 17.85 0.52 14.31
CA THR A 319 17.91 -0.95 14.34
C THR A 319 18.34 -1.58 13.01
N MET A 320 18.69 -0.76 12.02
CA MET A 320 19.06 -1.22 10.67
C MET A 320 20.41 -1.94 10.62
N ALA A 321 21.31 -1.65 11.56
CA ALA A 321 22.64 -2.24 11.64
C ALA A 321 22.85 -2.95 12.97
N PHE A 322 23.61 -4.05 12.93
CA PHE A 322 24.04 -4.77 14.10
C PHE A 322 25.41 -4.24 14.54
N PRO A 323 25.58 -3.81 15.80
CA PRO A 323 26.91 -3.55 16.36
C PRO A 323 27.71 -4.85 16.54
N SER A 324 27.01 -6.00 16.58
CA SER A 324 27.60 -7.33 16.70
C SER A 324 27.88 -7.99 15.35
N VAL A 325 28.98 -8.74 15.29
CA VAL A 325 29.27 -9.73 14.24
C VAL A 325 28.97 -11.12 14.79
N PHE A 326 28.02 -11.84 14.19
CA PHE A 326 27.56 -13.13 14.70
C PHE A 326 28.38 -14.29 14.14
N ALA A 327 29.07 -15.02 15.02
CA ALA A 327 29.77 -16.25 14.61
C ALA A 327 28.79 -17.41 14.42
N SER A 328 29.03 -18.29 13.45
CA SER A 328 28.18 -19.46 13.17
C SER A 328 28.99 -20.75 12.96
N ALA A 329 30.11 -20.88 13.67
CA ALA A 329 31.03 -22.01 13.51
C ALA A 329 30.38 -23.36 13.87
N GLU A 330 29.66 -23.43 14.99
CA GLU A 330 29.00 -24.66 15.44
C GLU A 330 27.77 -24.97 14.57
N THR A 331 26.99 -23.95 14.18
CA THR A 331 25.92 -24.12 13.19
C THR A 331 26.46 -24.72 11.89
N ARG A 332 27.51 -24.13 11.30
CA ARG A 332 28.09 -24.63 10.04
C ARG A 332 28.64 -26.04 10.19
N LYS A 333 29.29 -26.35 11.33
CA LYS A 333 29.76 -27.71 11.63
C LYS A 333 28.61 -28.71 11.70
N ALA A 334 27.49 -28.36 12.34
CA ALA A 334 26.32 -29.22 12.46
C ALA A 334 25.54 -29.39 11.14
N LEU A 335 25.67 -28.45 10.21
CA LEU A 335 25.07 -28.48 8.87
C LEU A 335 26.00 -29.06 7.78
N ALA A 336 27.29 -29.26 8.09
CA ALA A 336 28.27 -29.77 7.14
C ALA A 336 27.81 -31.10 6.52
N GLY A 337 27.88 -31.19 5.18
CA GLY A 337 27.47 -32.38 4.42
C GLY A 337 25.94 -32.53 4.24
N LYS A 338 25.11 -31.61 4.75
CA LYS A 338 23.64 -31.66 4.62
C LYS A 338 23.08 -30.78 3.49
N GLY A 339 23.94 -30.11 2.73
CA GLY A 339 23.54 -29.25 1.59
C GLY A 339 22.78 -27.99 2.01
N VAL A 340 22.93 -27.53 3.26
CA VAL A 340 22.30 -26.31 3.78
C VAL A 340 23.35 -25.22 3.85
N GLU A 341 23.30 -24.29 2.90
CA GLU A 341 24.19 -23.13 2.82
C GLU A 341 23.37 -21.85 2.66
N VAL A 342 23.90 -20.73 3.15
CA VAL A 342 23.28 -19.41 2.99
C VAL A 342 23.56 -18.92 1.57
N PRO A 343 22.54 -18.69 0.73
CA PRO A 343 22.76 -18.10 -0.58
C PRO A 343 23.18 -16.62 -0.45
N ARG A 344 23.90 -16.09 -1.44
CA ARG A 344 24.28 -14.67 -1.45
C ARG A 344 23.07 -13.82 -1.80
N LEU A 345 22.93 -12.67 -1.14
CA LEU A 345 21.77 -11.78 -1.32
C LEU A 345 21.57 -11.35 -2.77
N GLU A 346 22.66 -11.09 -3.49
CA GLU A 346 22.66 -10.68 -4.89
C GLU A 346 21.95 -11.69 -5.79
N ASP A 347 22.00 -12.98 -5.45
CA ASP A 347 21.43 -14.06 -6.26
C ASP A 347 19.90 -14.15 -6.12
N TYR A 348 19.31 -13.62 -5.04
CA TYR A 348 17.85 -13.67 -4.78
C TYR A 348 17.17 -12.31 -4.54
N ALA A 349 17.92 -11.20 -4.49
CA ALA A 349 17.36 -9.86 -4.30
C ALA A 349 16.32 -9.50 -5.37
N ALA A 350 16.56 -9.89 -6.63
CA ALA A 350 15.62 -9.68 -7.73
C ALA A 350 14.31 -10.47 -7.56
N THR A 351 14.38 -11.68 -7.00
CA THR A 351 13.21 -12.51 -6.70
C THR A 351 12.37 -11.87 -5.60
N LEU A 352 12.99 -11.42 -4.51
CA LEU A 352 12.31 -10.72 -3.42
C LEU A 352 11.69 -9.41 -3.90
N TRP A 353 12.44 -8.61 -4.67
CA TRP A 353 11.95 -7.36 -5.24
C TRP A 353 10.73 -7.58 -6.14
N ARG A 354 10.80 -8.58 -7.02
CA ARG A 354 9.69 -8.94 -7.91
C ARG A 354 8.45 -9.35 -7.12
N TYR A 355 8.59 -10.25 -6.14
CA TYR A 355 7.47 -10.68 -5.32
C TYR A 355 6.87 -9.51 -4.54
N TRP A 356 7.69 -8.69 -3.89
CA TRP A 356 7.21 -7.49 -3.21
C TRP A 356 6.46 -6.57 -4.18
N ARG A 357 7.03 -6.29 -5.36
CA ARG A 357 6.39 -5.45 -6.38
C ARG A 357 5.05 -6.02 -6.87
N GLU A 358 4.92 -7.34 -6.95
CA GLU A 358 3.72 -8.02 -7.47
C GLU A 358 2.62 -8.19 -6.42
N HIS A 359 3.00 -8.37 -5.15
CA HIS A 359 2.09 -8.79 -4.08
C HIS A 359 1.95 -7.81 -2.92
N LEU A 360 2.94 -6.94 -2.68
CA LEU A 360 3.05 -6.16 -1.43
C LEU A 360 3.32 -4.65 -1.60
N ASP A 361 3.60 -4.15 -2.82
CA ASP A 361 3.82 -2.72 -3.06
C ASP A 361 2.54 -1.91 -2.77
N PRO A 362 2.52 -1.09 -1.70
CA PRO A 362 1.34 -0.35 -1.28
C PRO A 362 0.94 0.75 -2.27
N PHE A 363 1.88 1.20 -3.11
CA PHE A 363 1.64 2.24 -4.11
C PHE A 363 1.27 1.67 -5.48
N ARG A 364 1.44 0.36 -5.68
CA ARG A 364 1.31 -0.29 -6.97
C ARG A 364 0.45 -1.53 -6.90
N ALA A 365 -0.85 -1.30 -6.71
CA ALA A 365 -1.81 -2.26 -7.23
C ALA A 365 -1.57 -2.43 -8.74
N ARG A 366 -1.05 -3.61 -9.10
CA ARG A 366 -1.07 -4.33 -10.39
C ARG A 366 -1.22 -3.47 -11.66
N LYS A 367 -0.13 -3.40 -12.43
CA LYS A 367 0.00 -3.04 -13.86
C LYS A 367 0.96 -4.10 -14.45
N HIS A 368 0.87 -4.69 -15.64
CA HIS A 368 -0.10 -4.76 -16.73
C HIS A 368 -0.36 -6.25 -16.97
N GLY A 369 -1.61 -6.65 -17.19
CA GLY A 369 -1.85 -7.97 -17.75
C GLY A 369 -1.74 -7.93 -19.29
N PRO A 370 -1.80 -9.09 -19.96
CA PRO A 370 -1.65 -9.16 -21.42
C PRO A 370 -2.68 -8.33 -22.19
N ARG A 371 -3.76 -7.87 -21.54
CA ARG A 371 -4.84 -7.08 -22.17
C ARG A 371 -4.73 -5.56 -21.99
N GLY A 372 -3.69 -5.05 -21.32
CA GLY A 372 -3.39 -3.61 -21.26
C GLY A 372 -3.15 -3.02 -19.87
N GLU A 373 -3.09 -1.68 -19.81
CA GLU A 373 -2.69 -0.94 -18.61
C GLU A 373 -3.68 -1.02 -17.45
N LEU A 374 -4.95 -1.34 -17.74
CA LEU A 374 -6.04 -1.47 -16.77
C LEU A 374 -6.57 -2.90 -16.71
N ASP A 375 -5.79 -3.90 -17.13
CA ASP A 375 -6.24 -5.29 -17.23
C ASP A 375 -6.96 -5.79 -15.96
N GLY A 376 -8.25 -6.13 -16.13
CA GLY A 376 -9.10 -6.68 -15.08
C GLY A 376 -9.47 -5.69 -13.98
N ARG A 377 -9.24 -4.38 -14.17
CA ARG A 377 -9.65 -3.35 -13.20
C ARG A 377 -11.11 -3.01 -13.33
N ARG A 378 -11.84 -3.05 -12.21
CA ARG A 378 -13.25 -2.63 -12.15
C ARG A 378 -13.32 -1.13 -11.90
N VAL A 379 -13.72 -0.36 -12.91
CA VAL A 379 -13.68 1.11 -12.89
C VAL A 379 -15.10 1.64 -12.98
N ILE A 380 -15.60 2.23 -11.88
CA ILE A 380 -16.87 2.95 -11.90
C ILE A 380 -16.70 4.23 -12.71
N ILE A 381 -17.60 4.49 -13.66
CA ILE A 381 -17.62 5.72 -14.44
C ILE A 381 -19.00 6.34 -14.36
N THR A 382 -19.11 7.50 -13.72
CA THR A 382 -20.38 8.21 -13.61
C THR A 382 -20.63 9.11 -14.81
N GLY A 383 -21.90 9.23 -15.24
CA GLY A 383 -22.25 9.93 -16.47
C GLY A 383 -21.76 9.20 -17.73
N ALA A 384 -21.68 7.86 -17.67
CA ALA A 384 -21.11 7.02 -18.72
C ALA A 384 -21.94 6.95 -20.01
N SER A 385 -23.18 7.42 -20.02
CA SER A 385 -24.06 7.34 -21.18
C SER A 385 -23.71 8.30 -22.32
N SER A 386 -22.92 9.36 -22.09
CA SER A 386 -22.58 10.30 -23.16
C SER A 386 -21.28 11.10 -22.90
N GLY A 387 -20.81 11.80 -23.94
CA GLY A 387 -19.70 12.75 -23.83
C GLY A 387 -18.42 12.11 -23.30
N ILE A 388 -17.81 12.75 -22.30
CA ILE A 388 -16.53 12.32 -21.69
C ILE A 388 -16.68 10.94 -21.04
N GLY A 389 -17.79 10.67 -20.35
CA GLY A 389 -18.00 9.41 -19.64
C GLY A 389 -18.07 8.22 -20.59
N ARG A 390 -18.83 8.33 -21.69
CA ARG A 390 -18.87 7.30 -22.75
C ARG A 390 -17.50 7.07 -23.37
N ALA A 391 -16.81 8.14 -23.76
CA ALA A 391 -15.47 8.03 -24.36
C ALA A 391 -14.45 7.43 -23.38
N ALA A 392 -14.54 7.75 -22.09
CA ALA A 392 -13.71 7.14 -21.04
C ALA A 392 -14.01 5.65 -20.86
N ALA A 393 -15.28 5.25 -20.87
CA ALA A 393 -15.67 3.85 -20.76
C ALA A 393 -15.09 3.00 -21.90
N LEU A 394 -15.19 3.48 -23.14
CA LEU A 394 -14.61 2.82 -24.31
C LEU A 394 -13.09 2.67 -24.19
N LYS A 395 -12.39 3.72 -23.73
CA LYS A 395 -10.93 3.68 -23.52
C LYS A 395 -10.51 2.78 -22.37
N VAL A 396 -11.26 2.75 -21.28
CA VAL A 396 -11.00 1.85 -20.15
C VAL A 396 -11.15 0.40 -20.60
N ALA A 397 -12.20 0.06 -21.35
CA ALA A 397 -12.37 -1.27 -21.90
C ALA A 397 -11.25 -1.65 -22.89
N ALA A 398 -10.86 -0.73 -23.78
CA ALA A 398 -9.76 -0.94 -24.72
C ALA A 398 -8.40 -1.13 -24.01
N ALA A 399 -8.24 -0.59 -22.80
CA ALA A 399 -7.06 -0.80 -21.95
C ALA A 399 -7.13 -2.07 -21.09
N GLY A 400 -8.10 -2.95 -21.32
CA GLY A 400 -8.30 -4.23 -20.62
C GLY A 400 -9.13 -4.13 -19.33
N GLY A 401 -9.63 -2.93 -18.99
CA GLY A 401 -10.48 -2.70 -17.82
C GLY A 401 -11.92 -3.19 -18.02
N VAL A 402 -12.65 -3.23 -16.92
CA VAL A 402 -14.08 -3.53 -16.85
C VAL A 402 -14.80 -2.26 -16.37
N PRO A 403 -15.35 -1.44 -17.28
CA PRO A 403 -16.15 -0.28 -16.91
C PRO A 403 -17.45 -0.70 -16.24
N LEU A 404 -17.72 -0.11 -15.07
CA LEU A 404 -19.00 -0.18 -14.37
C LEU A 404 -19.76 1.13 -14.68
N LEU A 405 -20.69 1.04 -15.63
CA LEU A 405 -21.30 2.20 -16.28
C LEU A 405 -22.45 2.73 -15.42
N VAL A 406 -22.32 3.96 -14.91
CA VAL A 406 -23.34 4.58 -14.04
C VAL A 406 -23.96 5.82 -14.68
N ALA A 407 -25.28 5.78 -14.87
CA ALA A 407 -26.12 6.92 -15.21
C ALA A 407 -27.59 6.59 -14.94
N ARG A 408 -28.51 7.55 -15.06
CA ARG A 408 -29.95 7.31 -14.81
C ARG A 408 -30.67 6.53 -15.92
N ARG A 409 -30.21 6.65 -17.17
CA ARG A 409 -30.90 6.12 -18.34
C ARG A 409 -30.28 4.79 -18.73
N GLN A 410 -30.94 3.70 -18.35
CA GLN A 410 -30.47 2.33 -18.57
C GLN A 410 -30.19 2.03 -20.04
N HIS A 411 -31.14 2.36 -20.93
CA HIS A 411 -31.00 2.07 -22.36
C HIS A 411 -29.73 2.67 -22.99
N GLU A 412 -29.40 3.93 -22.66
CA GLU A 412 -28.17 4.57 -23.15
C GLU A 412 -26.89 3.94 -22.57
N LEU A 413 -26.96 3.33 -21.39
CA LEU A 413 -25.82 2.59 -20.82
C LEU A 413 -25.65 1.23 -21.50
N GLU A 414 -26.76 0.56 -21.83
CA GLU A 414 -26.77 -0.69 -22.57
C GLU A 414 -26.18 -0.51 -23.98
N GLU A 415 -26.50 0.58 -24.68
CA GLU A 415 -25.87 0.90 -25.97
C GLU A 415 -24.34 1.01 -25.86
N VAL A 416 -23.83 1.69 -24.82
CA VAL A 416 -22.38 1.83 -24.57
C VAL A 416 -21.75 0.49 -24.21
N ARG A 417 -22.43 -0.33 -23.40
CA ARG A 417 -21.98 -1.68 -23.06
C ARG A 417 -21.89 -2.54 -24.31
N ASP A 418 -22.91 -2.52 -25.16
CA ASP A 418 -23.00 -3.36 -26.35
C ASP A 418 -21.94 -2.98 -27.39
N GLU A 419 -21.59 -1.69 -27.49
CA GLU A 419 -20.44 -1.21 -28.28
C GLU A 419 -19.11 -1.72 -27.71
N ILE A 420 -18.93 -1.69 -26.38
CA ILE A 420 -17.73 -2.24 -25.72
C ILE A 420 -17.60 -3.74 -25.98
N ILE A 421 -18.70 -4.49 -25.85
CA ILE A 421 -18.73 -5.94 -26.09
C ILE A 421 -18.43 -6.25 -27.56
N SER A 422 -19.00 -5.47 -28.49
CA SER A 422 -18.76 -5.62 -29.93
C SER A 422 -17.29 -5.37 -30.30
N ALA A 423 -16.59 -4.53 -29.53
CA ALA A 423 -15.16 -4.30 -29.65
C ALA A 423 -14.28 -5.33 -28.92
N GLY A 424 -14.88 -6.39 -28.33
CA GLY A 424 -14.17 -7.46 -27.61
C GLY A 424 -13.85 -7.14 -26.14
N GLY A 425 -14.41 -6.06 -25.60
CA GLY A 425 -14.27 -5.68 -24.19
C GLY A 425 -15.40 -6.24 -23.31
N THR A 426 -15.39 -5.83 -22.05
CA THR A 426 -16.41 -6.21 -21.04
C THR A 426 -16.87 -4.97 -20.29
N ALA A 427 -18.17 -4.83 -20.03
CA ALA A 427 -18.73 -3.77 -19.19
C ALA A 427 -20.02 -4.22 -18.50
N SER A 428 -20.33 -3.64 -17.34
CA SER A 428 -21.59 -3.85 -16.60
C SER A 428 -22.34 -2.54 -16.42
N VAL A 429 -23.67 -2.62 -16.35
CA VAL A 429 -24.58 -1.45 -16.37
C VAL A 429 -25.28 -1.29 -15.02
N TYR A 430 -25.21 -0.10 -14.44
CA TYR A 430 -25.82 0.23 -13.15
C TYR A 430 -26.62 1.53 -13.24
N PRO A 431 -27.94 1.44 -13.48
CA PRO A 431 -28.81 2.59 -13.46
C PRO A 431 -28.90 3.17 -12.05
N ALA A 432 -28.50 4.44 -11.86
CA ALA A 432 -28.55 5.07 -10.55
C ALA A 432 -28.76 6.59 -10.65
N ASP A 433 -29.53 7.15 -9.71
CA ASP A 433 -29.59 8.59 -9.47
C ASP A 433 -28.64 8.95 -8.34
N LEU A 434 -27.52 9.61 -8.69
CA LEU A 434 -26.50 10.01 -7.72
C LEU A 434 -26.98 11.10 -6.75
N THR A 435 -28.15 11.71 -6.99
CA THR A 435 -28.73 12.66 -6.03
C THR A 435 -29.49 11.97 -4.91
N ASP A 436 -29.77 10.67 -5.04
CA ASP A 436 -30.44 9.80 -4.06
C ASP A 436 -29.44 8.84 -3.41
N GLU A 437 -29.43 8.79 -2.08
CA GLU A 437 -28.48 8.01 -1.29
C GLU A 437 -28.76 6.50 -1.38
N ASP A 438 -30.04 6.11 -1.28
CA ASP A 438 -30.44 4.70 -1.38
C ASP A 438 -30.13 4.13 -2.76
N SER A 439 -30.30 4.94 -3.82
CA SER A 439 -29.91 4.57 -5.18
C SER A 439 -28.41 4.33 -5.31
N VAL A 440 -27.57 5.10 -4.60
CA VAL A 440 -26.11 4.94 -4.63
C VAL A 440 -25.70 3.66 -3.90
N HIS A 441 -26.21 3.41 -2.69
CA HIS A 441 -25.88 2.20 -1.93
C HIS A 441 -26.29 0.93 -2.68
N LYS A 442 -27.53 0.87 -3.20
CA LYS A 442 -27.99 -0.28 -4.00
C LYS A 442 -27.09 -0.56 -5.21
N ALA A 443 -26.61 0.49 -5.88
CA ALA A 443 -25.72 0.33 -7.03
C ALA A 443 -24.34 -0.21 -6.60
N VAL A 444 -23.76 0.32 -5.52
CA VAL A 444 -22.46 -0.14 -5.01
C VAL A 444 -22.55 -1.58 -4.48
N ASP A 445 -23.60 -1.93 -3.74
CA ASP A 445 -23.82 -3.29 -3.25
C ASP A 445 -23.96 -4.29 -4.39
N ALA A 446 -24.71 -3.94 -5.44
CA ALA A 446 -24.83 -4.77 -6.64
C ALA A 446 -23.48 -4.96 -7.36
N MET A 447 -22.68 -3.89 -7.50
CA MET A 447 -21.33 -3.97 -8.08
C MET A 447 -20.41 -4.90 -7.28
N LEU A 448 -20.45 -4.80 -5.95
CA LEU A 448 -19.65 -5.63 -5.06
C LEU A 448 -20.09 -7.10 -5.11
N ALA A 449 -21.40 -7.36 -5.12
CA ALA A 449 -21.94 -8.71 -5.24
C ALA A 449 -21.57 -9.38 -6.58
N GLU A 450 -21.63 -8.64 -7.70
CA GLU A 450 -21.36 -9.18 -9.04
C GLU A 450 -19.86 -9.35 -9.32
N HIS A 451 -19.02 -8.42 -8.84
CA HIS A 451 -17.61 -8.38 -9.23
C HIS A 451 -16.63 -8.75 -8.12
N GLY A 452 -17.09 -8.83 -6.87
CA GLY A 452 -16.28 -9.07 -5.66
C GLY A 452 -15.34 -7.93 -5.29
N ARG A 453 -15.14 -6.95 -6.18
CA ARG A 453 -14.30 -5.78 -5.92
C ARG A 453 -14.57 -4.59 -6.85
N ILE A 454 -14.36 -3.39 -6.32
CA ILE A 454 -14.22 -2.13 -7.07
C ILE A 454 -12.78 -1.63 -6.93
N ASP A 455 -12.14 -1.28 -8.04
CA ASP A 455 -10.72 -0.87 -8.04
C ASP A 455 -10.55 0.65 -8.16
N MET A 456 -11.38 1.30 -8.97
CA MET A 456 -11.26 2.72 -9.27
C MET A 456 -12.63 3.38 -9.48
N LEU A 457 -12.71 4.67 -9.22
CA LEU A 457 -13.92 5.48 -9.39
C LEU A 457 -13.60 6.75 -10.19
N VAL A 458 -14.35 7.01 -11.25
CA VAL A 458 -14.34 8.26 -12.02
C VAL A 458 -15.64 9.02 -11.76
N ASN A 459 -15.58 10.05 -10.93
CA ASN A 459 -16.67 11.01 -10.75
C ASN A 459 -16.67 12.02 -11.90
N ASN A 460 -17.35 11.67 -12.98
CA ASN A 460 -17.53 12.49 -14.18
C ASN A 460 -18.94 13.08 -14.30
N ALA A 461 -19.95 12.48 -13.69
CA ALA A 461 -21.31 13.01 -13.69
C ALA A 461 -21.33 14.46 -13.17
N GLY A 462 -22.13 15.29 -13.83
CA GLY A 462 -22.28 16.66 -13.41
C GLY A 462 -23.25 17.46 -14.25
N ARG A 463 -23.54 18.66 -13.77
CA ARG A 463 -24.42 19.63 -14.40
C ARG A 463 -23.76 20.99 -14.38
N SER A 464 -23.59 21.58 -15.56
CA SER A 464 -23.13 22.97 -15.68
C SER A 464 -24.32 23.92 -15.79
N ILE A 465 -24.27 25.00 -15.02
CA ILE A 465 -25.23 26.10 -15.09
C ILE A 465 -24.41 27.39 -15.27
N ARG A 466 -24.61 28.04 -16.43
CA ARG A 466 -24.02 29.33 -16.78
C ARG A 466 -25.09 30.41 -16.73
N ARG A 467 -25.06 31.26 -15.71
CA ARG A 467 -26.01 32.34 -15.47
C ARG A 467 -25.37 33.42 -14.61
N SER A 468 -25.45 34.68 -15.03
CA SER A 468 -24.98 35.80 -14.22
C SER A 468 -25.75 35.93 -12.90
N ILE A 469 -25.08 36.46 -11.86
CA ILE A 469 -25.68 36.67 -10.54
C ILE A 469 -26.98 37.48 -10.63
N LYS A 470 -27.02 38.51 -11.49
CA LYS A 470 -28.22 39.32 -11.72
C LYS A 470 -29.44 38.50 -12.15
N LEU A 471 -29.23 37.44 -12.93
CA LEU A 471 -30.30 36.55 -13.40
C LEU A 471 -30.58 35.39 -12.44
N SER A 472 -29.85 35.31 -11.33
CA SER A 472 -29.90 34.22 -10.36
C SER A 472 -30.56 34.59 -9.02
N TYR A 473 -30.95 35.86 -8.81
CA TYR A 473 -31.50 36.32 -7.53
C TYR A 473 -32.67 35.47 -7.02
N ASP A 474 -33.60 35.11 -7.90
CA ASP A 474 -34.78 34.29 -7.55
C ASP A 474 -34.63 32.82 -7.95
N ARG A 475 -33.39 32.32 -8.06
CA ARG A 475 -33.09 30.98 -8.62
C ARG A 475 -32.11 30.17 -7.76
N MET A 476 -32.32 30.15 -6.44
CA MET A 476 -31.48 29.37 -5.53
C MET A 476 -31.43 27.88 -5.90
N HIS A 477 -32.51 27.33 -6.44
CA HIS A 477 -32.58 25.94 -6.93
C HIS A 477 -31.57 25.61 -8.05
N ASP A 478 -31.03 26.60 -8.76
CA ASP A 478 -29.92 26.37 -9.70
C ASP A 478 -28.64 25.95 -8.93
N TYR A 479 -28.39 26.54 -7.76
CA TYR A 479 -27.26 26.20 -6.89
C TYR A 479 -27.45 24.85 -6.21
N GLU A 480 -28.63 24.60 -5.65
CA GLU A 480 -28.97 23.33 -5.01
C GLU A 480 -28.80 22.16 -5.98
N ARG A 481 -29.29 22.29 -7.22
CA ARG A 481 -29.16 21.26 -8.25
C ARG A 481 -27.71 21.05 -8.69
N ALA A 482 -26.91 22.11 -8.77
CA ALA A 482 -25.48 21.97 -9.08
C ALA A 482 -24.75 21.24 -7.96
N MET A 483 -24.99 21.61 -6.69
CA MET A 483 -24.43 20.94 -5.51
C MET A 483 -24.86 19.48 -5.39
N ALA A 484 -26.14 19.20 -5.57
CA ALA A 484 -26.72 17.85 -5.46
C ALA A 484 -25.99 16.84 -6.33
N ILE A 485 -25.68 17.18 -7.58
CA ILE A 485 -25.00 16.27 -8.51
C ILE A 485 -23.48 16.40 -8.52
N ASN A 486 -22.93 17.62 -8.57
CA ASN A 486 -21.49 17.81 -8.78
C ASN A 486 -20.67 17.57 -7.50
N TYR A 487 -21.27 17.78 -6.32
CA TYR A 487 -20.61 17.60 -5.03
C TYR A 487 -21.20 16.42 -4.28
N PHE A 488 -22.46 16.52 -3.82
CA PHE A 488 -23.06 15.51 -2.95
C PHE A 488 -23.12 14.13 -3.62
N GLY A 489 -23.49 14.05 -4.91
CA GLY A 489 -23.49 12.78 -5.63
C GLY A 489 -22.11 12.12 -5.76
N ALA A 490 -21.05 12.92 -5.95
CA ALA A 490 -19.68 12.39 -5.95
C ALA A 490 -19.24 11.96 -4.56
N VAL A 491 -19.54 12.76 -3.52
CA VAL A 491 -19.19 12.45 -2.12
C VAL A 491 -19.90 11.18 -1.65
N ARG A 492 -21.21 11.03 -1.91
CA ARG A 492 -21.96 9.80 -1.57
C ARG A 492 -21.30 8.56 -2.15
N LEU A 493 -20.97 8.61 -3.44
CA LEU A 493 -20.36 7.47 -4.12
C LEU A 493 -18.95 7.19 -3.59
N ILE A 494 -18.16 8.22 -3.28
CA ILE A 494 -16.85 8.07 -2.63
C ILE A 494 -17.02 7.39 -1.26
N LEU A 495 -17.88 7.93 -0.39
CA LEU A 495 -18.10 7.37 0.95
C LEU A 495 -18.61 5.93 0.91
N ALA A 496 -19.46 5.59 -0.07
CA ALA A 496 -19.97 4.23 -0.24
C ALA A 496 -18.88 3.22 -0.66
N VAL A 497 -17.88 3.62 -1.45
CA VAL A 497 -16.81 2.70 -1.90
C VAL A 497 -15.58 2.68 -0.99
N LEU A 498 -15.39 3.70 -0.15
CA LEU A 498 -14.21 3.85 0.70
C LEU A 498 -13.99 2.69 1.68
N PRO A 499 -15.00 2.19 2.43
CA PRO A 499 -14.80 1.07 3.36
C PRO A 499 -14.18 -0.16 2.69
N HIS A 500 -14.76 -0.59 1.56
CA HIS A 500 -14.23 -1.70 0.74
C HIS A 500 -12.82 -1.44 0.20
N MET A 501 -12.52 -0.21 -0.21
CA MET A 501 -11.17 0.15 -0.68
C MET A 501 -10.15 0.14 0.47
N SER A 502 -10.53 0.63 1.66
CA SER A 502 -9.67 0.68 2.85
C SER A 502 -9.34 -0.73 3.36
N GLU A 503 -10.34 -1.62 3.44
CA GLU A 503 -10.15 -3.02 3.81
C GLU A 503 -9.17 -3.73 2.87
N ARG A 504 -9.25 -3.44 1.57
CA ARG A 504 -8.36 -4.02 0.55
C ARG A 504 -7.02 -3.31 0.40
N LYS A 505 -6.79 -2.24 1.17
CA LYS A 505 -5.63 -1.37 1.07
C LYS A 505 -5.34 -0.88 -0.35
N PHE A 506 -6.42 -0.67 -1.13
CA PHE A 506 -6.30 -0.22 -2.50
C PHE A 506 -7.57 0.47 -3.02
N GLY A 507 -7.38 1.67 -3.55
CA GLY A 507 -8.37 2.38 -4.35
C GLY A 507 -7.78 3.56 -5.12
N HIS A 508 -8.42 3.95 -6.22
CA HIS A 508 -8.09 5.20 -6.90
C HIS A 508 -9.34 5.98 -7.31
N ILE A 509 -9.42 7.23 -6.89
CA ILE A 509 -10.57 8.11 -7.15
C ILE A 509 -10.14 9.26 -8.07
N VAL A 510 -10.78 9.35 -9.23
CA VAL A 510 -10.60 10.41 -10.20
C VAL A 510 -11.81 11.34 -10.15
N ASN A 511 -11.60 12.59 -9.77
CA ASN A 511 -12.64 13.60 -9.76
C ASN A 511 -12.48 14.53 -10.95
N VAL A 512 -13.49 14.56 -11.84
CA VAL A 512 -13.53 15.49 -12.97
C VAL A 512 -14.03 16.84 -12.48
N SER A 513 -13.09 17.76 -12.26
CA SER A 513 -13.32 19.15 -11.90
C SER A 513 -13.36 20.04 -13.14
N SER A 514 -13.09 21.34 -12.97
CA SER A 514 -13.17 22.34 -14.03
C SER A 514 -11.97 23.27 -13.97
N ILE A 515 -11.42 23.63 -15.14
CA ILE A 515 -10.43 24.71 -15.25
C ILE A 515 -10.92 26.02 -14.61
N GLY A 516 -12.24 26.25 -14.58
CA GLY A 516 -12.84 27.43 -13.95
C GLY A 516 -12.69 27.49 -12.42
N VAL A 517 -12.24 26.43 -11.76
CA VAL A 517 -11.91 26.43 -10.32
C VAL A 517 -10.52 27.03 -10.07
N GLN A 518 -9.65 27.03 -11.09
CA GLN A 518 -8.28 27.54 -10.96
C GLN A 518 -8.21 29.07 -11.02
N GLY A 519 -9.33 29.77 -11.17
CA GLY A 519 -9.39 31.23 -11.18
C GLY A 519 -10.82 31.69 -10.98
N ILE A 520 -11.19 32.80 -11.62
CA ILE A 520 -12.57 33.30 -11.57
C ILE A 520 -13.23 33.12 -12.94
N ALA A 521 -14.38 32.45 -12.92
CA ALA A 521 -15.24 32.28 -14.08
C ALA A 521 -16.59 32.97 -13.84
N PRO A 522 -16.76 34.25 -14.23
CA PRO A 522 -18.05 34.93 -14.13
C PRO A 522 -19.17 34.12 -14.78
N ARG A 523 -20.39 34.22 -14.23
CA ARG A 523 -21.60 33.45 -14.62
C ARG A 523 -21.58 31.96 -14.28
N PHE A 524 -20.51 31.43 -13.72
CA PHE A 524 -20.44 30.02 -13.31
C PHE A 524 -20.52 29.86 -11.80
N SER A 525 -21.11 30.81 -11.06
CA SER A 525 -21.15 30.78 -9.59
C SER A 525 -21.65 29.45 -9.03
N ALA A 526 -22.79 28.94 -9.51
CA ALA A 526 -23.33 27.65 -9.08
C ALA A 526 -22.43 26.46 -9.45
N TYR A 527 -21.93 26.44 -10.68
CA TYR A 527 -21.11 25.33 -11.20
C TYR A 527 -19.71 25.30 -10.57
N ALA A 528 -18.98 26.42 -10.65
CA ALA A 528 -17.61 26.55 -10.14
C ALA A 528 -17.56 26.33 -8.63
N ALA A 529 -18.52 26.86 -7.86
CA ALA A 529 -18.59 26.59 -6.42
C ALA A 529 -18.75 25.09 -6.12
N SER A 530 -19.64 24.39 -6.83
CA SER A 530 -19.84 22.95 -6.62
C SER A 530 -18.62 22.11 -6.99
N LYS A 531 -17.85 22.49 -8.02
CA LYS A 531 -16.59 21.82 -8.37
C LYS A 531 -15.45 22.17 -7.41
N ALA A 532 -15.39 23.41 -6.93
CA ALA A 532 -14.43 23.82 -5.90
C ALA A 532 -14.65 23.09 -4.57
N ALA A 533 -15.92 22.84 -4.19
CA ALA A 533 -16.25 22.03 -3.02
C ALA A 533 -15.70 20.60 -3.16
N LEU A 534 -15.90 19.96 -4.33
CA LEU A 534 -15.36 18.63 -4.60
C LEU A 534 -13.83 18.61 -4.58
N ASP A 535 -13.17 19.62 -5.16
CA ASP A 535 -11.70 19.75 -5.14
C ASP A 535 -11.16 19.77 -3.71
N TYR A 536 -11.75 20.58 -2.84
CA TYR A 536 -11.28 20.73 -1.47
C TYR A 536 -11.51 19.46 -0.66
N PHE A 537 -12.69 18.85 -0.78
CA PHE A 537 -12.99 17.54 -0.19
C PHE A 537 -11.98 16.48 -0.63
N SER A 538 -11.66 16.42 -1.93
CA SER A 538 -10.70 15.45 -2.48
C SER A 538 -9.31 15.58 -1.85
N ARG A 539 -8.86 16.80 -1.55
CA ARG A 539 -7.55 17.04 -0.93
C ARG A 539 -7.49 16.53 0.51
N ILE A 540 -8.58 16.69 1.25
CA ILE A 540 -8.71 16.20 2.64
C ILE A 540 -8.77 14.67 2.62
N ALA A 541 -9.73 14.10 1.89
CA ALA A 541 -9.91 12.65 1.81
C ALA A 541 -8.62 11.93 1.35
N ALA A 542 -7.93 12.46 0.34
CA ALA A 542 -6.67 11.88 -0.13
C ALA A 542 -5.54 11.89 0.90
N THR A 543 -5.59 12.82 1.86
CA THR A 543 -4.61 12.89 2.94
C THR A 543 -4.95 11.89 4.03
N GLU A 544 -6.23 11.81 4.42
CA GLU A 544 -6.72 10.89 5.46
C GLU A 544 -6.60 9.42 5.05
N THR A 545 -6.89 9.10 3.78
CA THR A 545 -6.87 7.71 3.29
C THR A 545 -5.53 7.27 2.70
N HIS A 546 -4.48 8.08 2.83
CA HIS A 546 -3.17 7.76 2.23
C HIS A 546 -2.57 6.46 2.81
N GLY A 547 -2.69 6.26 4.13
CA GLY A 547 -2.26 5.04 4.82
C GLY A 547 -3.09 3.79 4.48
N ASP A 548 -4.26 3.99 3.85
CA ASP A 548 -5.13 2.92 3.36
C ASP A 548 -4.86 2.54 1.90
N GLY A 549 -3.79 3.06 1.28
CA GLY A 549 -3.48 2.75 -0.12
C GLY A 549 -4.48 3.35 -1.12
N ILE A 550 -5.28 4.33 -0.70
CA ILE A 550 -6.27 5.01 -1.54
C ILE A 550 -5.70 6.35 -2.00
N THR A 551 -5.77 6.57 -3.31
CA THR A 551 -5.18 7.75 -3.96
C THR A 551 -6.23 8.53 -4.75
N PHE A 552 -5.99 9.83 -4.94
CA PHE A 552 -6.91 10.71 -5.65
C PHE A 552 -6.21 11.48 -6.77
N THR A 553 -6.91 11.67 -7.88
CA THR A 553 -6.55 12.59 -8.96
C THR A 553 -7.68 13.57 -9.22
N THR A 554 -7.39 14.87 -9.14
CA THR A 554 -8.32 15.89 -9.63
C THR A 554 -7.95 16.31 -11.04
N ILE A 555 -8.92 16.25 -11.97
CA ILE A 555 -8.75 16.73 -13.33
C ILE A 555 -9.44 18.08 -13.48
N HIS A 556 -8.68 19.16 -13.65
CA HIS A 556 -9.20 20.47 -14.04
C HIS A 556 -9.49 20.49 -15.54
N MET A 557 -10.64 19.90 -15.89
CA MET A 557 -11.01 19.68 -17.28
C MET A 557 -11.19 21.02 -18.02
N PRO A 558 -10.54 21.21 -19.19
CA PRO A 558 -10.79 22.37 -20.04
C PRO A 558 -12.16 22.25 -20.72
N LEU A 559 -12.53 23.22 -21.55
CA LEU A 559 -13.81 23.17 -22.27
C LEU A 559 -13.83 22.01 -23.29
N VAL A 560 -14.80 21.10 -23.13
CA VAL A 560 -14.97 19.89 -23.96
C VAL A 560 -16.29 19.94 -24.72
N ARG A 561 -16.28 19.59 -26.01
CA ARG A 561 -17.46 19.56 -26.87
C ARG A 561 -18.38 18.38 -26.54
N THR A 562 -19.26 18.58 -25.56
CA THR A 562 -20.24 17.60 -25.07
C THR A 562 -21.68 18.14 -25.16
N PRO A 563 -22.72 17.30 -25.01
CA PRO A 563 -24.10 17.78 -24.91
C PRO A 563 -24.32 18.84 -23.82
N MET A 564 -23.49 18.84 -22.76
CA MET A 564 -23.58 19.79 -21.64
C MET A 564 -23.35 21.24 -22.08
N ILE A 565 -22.43 21.51 -23.02
CA ILE A 565 -22.11 22.89 -23.44
C ILE A 565 -22.96 23.37 -24.62
N ARG A 566 -23.67 22.45 -25.30
CA ARG A 566 -24.49 22.70 -26.49
C ARG A 566 -25.52 23.84 -26.34
N PRO A 567 -26.21 24.04 -25.19
CA PRO A 567 -27.14 25.15 -25.03
C PRO A 567 -26.48 26.54 -25.04
N THR A 568 -25.15 26.60 -24.90
CA THR A 568 -24.39 27.86 -24.85
C THR A 568 -23.69 28.10 -26.20
N LYS A 569 -24.46 28.59 -27.17
CA LYS A 569 -24.03 28.79 -28.58
C LYS A 569 -22.74 29.60 -28.76
N ILE A 570 -22.37 30.43 -27.77
CA ILE A 570 -21.14 31.22 -27.83
C ILE A 570 -19.87 30.33 -27.86
N TYR A 571 -19.96 29.09 -27.36
CA TYR A 571 -18.83 28.15 -27.34
C TYR A 571 -18.55 27.47 -28.67
N ASP A 572 -19.41 27.61 -29.67
CA ASP A 572 -19.12 27.15 -31.03
C ASP A 572 -17.93 27.90 -31.66
N ALA A 573 -17.68 29.13 -31.21
CA ALA A 573 -16.60 29.99 -31.69
C ALA A 573 -15.25 29.79 -30.97
N PHE A 574 -15.17 28.93 -29.95
CA PHE A 574 -13.95 28.72 -29.16
C PHE A 574 -13.30 27.36 -29.45
N PRO A 575 -11.96 27.25 -29.35
CA PRO A 575 -11.27 25.96 -29.42
C PRO A 575 -11.68 25.11 -28.22
N THR A 576 -12.23 23.92 -28.49
CA THR A 576 -12.68 22.95 -27.49
C THR A 576 -11.99 21.62 -27.73
N LYS A 577 -11.73 20.87 -26.65
CA LYS A 577 -11.28 19.48 -26.76
C LYS A 577 -12.44 18.59 -27.21
N SER A 578 -12.11 17.50 -27.92
CA SER A 578 -13.08 16.44 -28.18
C SER A 578 -13.31 15.58 -26.92
N PRO A 579 -14.46 14.87 -26.81
CA PRO A 579 -14.67 13.90 -25.75
C PRO A 579 -13.56 12.85 -25.64
N GLU A 580 -12.98 12.44 -26.76
CA GLU A 580 -11.89 11.45 -26.81
C GLU A 580 -10.61 12.01 -26.20
N GLN A 581 -10.27 13.27 -26.49
CA GLN A 581 -9.13 13.96 -25.88
C GLN A 581 -9.32 14.20 -24.38
N ALA A 582 -10.56 14.41 -23.93
CA ALA A 582 -10.87 14.49 -22.51
C ALA A 582 -10.80 13.12 -21.83
N ALA A 583 -11.25 12.07 -22.52
CA ALA A 583 -11.10 10.69 -22.07
C ALA A 583 -9.63 10.25 -21.98
N ASP A 584 -8.72 10.80 -22.81
CA ASP A 584 -7.27 10.59 -22.64
C ASP A 584 -6.77 11.14 -21.31
N MET A 585 -7.30 12.29 -20.87
CA MET A 585 -6.95 12.85 -19.55
C MET A 585 -7.47 11.96 -18.41
N VAL A 586 -8.66 11.37 -18.58
CA VAL A 586 -9.22 10.40 -17.62
C VAL A 586 -8.41 9.11 -17.60
N LEU A 587 -8.05 8.56 -18.75
CA LEU A 587 -7.21 7.37 -18.85
C LEU A 587 -5.85 7.62 -18.20
N LYS A 588 -5.21 8.77 -18.50
CA LYS A 588 -3.98 9.21 -17.83
C LYS A 588 -4.13 9.27 -16.31
N ALA A 589 -5.25 9.80 -15.81
CA ALA A 589 -5.52 9.82 -14.37
C ALA A 589 -5.58 8.42 -13.76
N LEU A 590 -6.32 7.49 -14.38
CA LEU A 590 -6.46 6.11 -13.91
C LEU A 590 -5.13 5.34 -13.93
N VAL A 591 -4.30 5.61 -14.93
CA VAL A 591 -3.07 4.88 -15.25
C VAL A 591 -1.85 5.41 -14.48
N GLU A 592 -1.63 6.72 -14.50
CA GLU A 592 -0.47 7.37 -13.88
C GLU A 592 -0.75 7.87 -12.46
N ARG A 593 -2.02 8.04 -12.08
CA ARG A 593 -2.48 8.51 -10.75
C ARG A 593 -1.79 9.79 -10.23
N PRO A 594 -1.56 10.83 -11.05
CA PRO A 594 -0.99 12.08 -10.55
C PRO A 594 -1.99 12.78 -9.62
N LYS A 595 -1.53 13.57 -8.64
CA LYS A 595 -2.47 14.32 -7.77
C LYS A 595 -3.38 15.28 -8.54
N HIS A 596 -2.88 15.84 -9.64
CA HIS A 596 -3.58 16.86 -10.42
C HIS A 596 -3.28 16.71 -11.92
N ILE A 597 -4.29 16.86 -12.76
CA ILE A 597 -4.16 17.02 -14.21
C ILE A 597 -4.87 18.31 -14.63
N GLY A 598 -4.16 19.18 -15.34
CA GLY A 598 -4.75 20.40 -15.90
C GLY A 598 -3.95 20.89 -17.09
N THR A 599 -4.38 22.00 -17.68
CA THR A 599 -3.64 22.63 -18.78
C THR A 599 -2.59 23.62 -18.23
N PRO A 600 -1.47 23.85 -18.94
CA PRO A 600 -0.50 24.88 -18.54
C PRO A 600 -1.15 26.27 -18.40
N ALA A 601 -2.12 26.59 -19.25
CA ALA A 601 -2.90 27.83 -19.15
C ALA A 601 -3.70 27.90 -17.83
N GLY A 602 -4.39 26.82 -17.45
CA GLY A 602 -5.12 26.73 -16.19
C GLY A 602 -4.23 26.90 -14.96
N GLN A 603 -3.04 26.29 -14.97
CA GLN A 603 -2.05 26.46 -13.91
C GLN A 603 -1.53 27.89 -13.82
N ALA A 604 -1.27 28.54 -14.96
CA ALA A 604 -0.87 29.94 -15.00
C ALA A 604 -1.98 30.84 -14.42
N ILE A 605 -3.25 30.59 -14.73
CA ILE A 605 -4.39 31.33 -14.17
C ILE A 605 -4.41 31.24 -12.64
N GLY A 606 -4.25 30.04 -12.08
CA GLY A 606 -4.21 29.85 -10.62
C GLY A 606 -3.06 30.58 -9.95
N LEU A 607 -1.87 30.53 -10.56
CA LEU A 607 -0.72 31.26 -10.06
C LEU A 607 -0.91 32.77 -10.15
N THR A 608 -1.41 33.30 -11.28
CA THR A 608 -1.69 34.73 -11.45
C THR A 608 -2.75 35.21 -10.47
N TYR A 609 -3.80 34.43 -10.23
CA TYR A 609 -4.82 34.80 -9.24
C TYR A 609 -4.26 34.83 -7.81
N ALA A 610 -3.39 33.88 -7.46
CA ALA A 610 -2.73 33.86 -6.15
C ALA A 610 -1.77 35.05 -5.94
N LEU A 611 -1.11 35.52 -7.00
CA LEU A 611 -0.12 36.60 -6.92
C LEU A 611 -0.71 38.00 -7.14
N ALA A 612 -1.76 38.12 -7.97
CA ALA A 612 -2.32 39.39 -8.43
C ALA A 612 -3.85 39.29 -8.61
N PRO A 613 -4.62 39.12 -7.51
CA PRO A 613 -6.07 38.93 -7.59
C PRO A 613 -6.78 40.14 -8.22
N GLY A 614 -6.43 41.37 -7.85
CA GLY A 614 -7.09 42.58 -8.38
C GLY A 614 -6.90 42.79 -9.89
N LEU A 615 -5.74 42.42 -10.46
CA LEU A 615 -5.53 42.45 -11.90
C LEU A 615 -6.39 41.40 -12.61
N THR A 616 -6.45 40.19 -12.02
CA THR A 616 -7.26 39.09 -12.54
C THR A 616 -8.74 39.44 -12.52
N ASP A 617 -9.22 40.08 -11.44
CA ASP A 617 -10.60 40.58 -11.31
C ASP A 617 -10.92 41.64 -12.36
N ALA A 618 -10.00 42.57 -12.61
CA ALA A 618 -10.18 43.62 -13.61
C ALA A 618 -10.27 43.04 -15.03
N ILE A 619 -9.37 42.12 -15.38
CA ILE A 619 -9.43 41.36 -16.64
C ILE A 619 -10.75 40.57 -16.69
N ALA A 620 -11.15 40.00 -15.55
CA ALA A 620 -12.34 39.18 -15.46
C ALA A 620 -13.63 39.94 -15.76
N TYR A 621 -13.71 41.15 -15.20
CA TYR A 621 -14.82 42.05 -15.38
C TYR A 621 -14.94 42.55 -16.83
N GLN A 622 -13.83 42.83 -17.52
CA GLN A 622 -13.87 43.22 -18.93
C GLN A 622 -14.42 42.09 -19.80
N GLY A 623 -13.99 40.86 -19.57
CA GLY A 623 -14.54 39.70 -20.26
C GLY A 623 -16.04 39.50 -20.00
N PHE A 624 -16.48 39.65 -18.75
CA PHE A 624 -17.91 39.62 -18.38
C PHE A 624 -18.75 40.65 -19.15
N ARG A 625 -18.21 41.86 -19.40
CA ARG A 625 -18.91 42.90 -20.17
C ARG A 625 -19.02 42.61 -21.66
N ILE A 626 -18.01 41.97 -22.24
CA ILE A 626 -17.92 41.71 -23.69
C ILE A 626 -18.84 40.56 -24.10
N PHE A 627 -18.83 39.48 -23.33
CA PHE A 627 -19.63 38.28 -23.64
C PHE A 627 -20.92 38.32 -22.83
N PRO A 628 -22.13 38.16 -23.40
CA PRO A 628 -23.39 38.21 -22.65
C PRO A 628 -23.82 36.84 -22.05
N ASP A 629 -24.90 36.86 -21.26
CA ASP A 629 -25.64 35.63 -20.90
C ASP A 629 -26.25 34.97 -22.15
N SER A 630 -26.31 33.63 -22.14
CA SER A 630 -26.88 32.87 -23.26
C SER A 630 -28.40 32.99 -23.31
N THR A 631 -29.00 32.72 -24.47
CA THR A 631 -30.45 32.65 -24.61
C THR A 631 -31.08 31.60 -23.69
N ALA A 632 -30.39 30.48 -23.47
CA ALA A 632 -30.79 29.45 -22.51
C ALA A 632 -30.81 29.95 -21.04
N ALA A 633 -30.05 31.00 -20.73
CA ALA A 633 -30.05 31.66 -19.43
C ALA A 633 -31.05 32.84 -19.34
N GLY A 634 -31.80 33.13 -20.40
CA GLY A 634 -32.70 34.30 -20.47
C GLY A 634 -32.02 35.60 -20.93
N GLY A 635 -30.80 35.52 -21.47
CA GLY A 635 -30.10 36.65 -22.08
C GLY A 635 -30.47 36.86 -23.56
N THR A 636 -30.16 38.03 -24.11
CA THR A 636 -30.44 38.37 -25.52
C THR A 636 -29.57 37.59 -26.52
N GLY A 637 -28.48 36.95 -26.06
CA GLY A 637 -27.53 36.23 -26.92
C GLY A 637 -26.71 37.11 -27.88
N ARG A 638 -26.89 38.44 -27.84
CA ARG A 638 -26.23 39.40 -28.73
C ARG A 638 -25.00 40.02 -28.05
N LEU A 639 -23.81 39.84 -28.65
CA LEU A 639 -22.57 40.51 -28.23
C LEU A 639 -22.72 42.03 -28.36
N LYS A 640 -22.47 42.79 -27.29
CA LYS A 640 -22.39 44.26 -27.35
C LYS A 640 -20.92 44.69 -27.37
N ILE A 641 -20.45 45.15 -28.53
CA ILE A 641 -19.12 45.76 -28.69
C ILE A 641 -19.33 47.17 -29.28
N GLY A 642 -19.20 48.22 -28.46
CA GLY A 642 -19.34 49.62 -28.90
C GLY A 642 -20.77 50.10 -29.21
N ARG A 643 -20.88 51.30 -29.83
CA ARG A 643 -22.14 51.89 -30.29
C ARG A 643 -22.53 51.34 -31.68
N GLY A 644 -23.10 50.13 -31.74
CA GLY A 644 -23.71 49.59 -32.97
C GLY A 644 -23.66 48.07 -33.10
N GLU A 645 -24.66 47.48 -33.76
CA GLU A 645 -24.73 46.05 -34.12
C GLU A 645 -24.00 45.81 -35.45
N LEU A 646 -22.90 45.02 -35.48
CA LEU A 646 -22.42 44.19 -36.61
C LEU A 646 -21.09 43.45 -36.27
N HIS A 647 -20.85 42.35 -36.99
CA HIS A 647 -19.77 41.35 -36.98
C HIS A 647 -18.51 41.55 -36.11
N LEU A 648 -18.10 40.45 -35.44
CA LEU A 648 -16.85 40.27 -34.66
C LEU A 648 -15.68 41.08 -35.23
N SER A 649 -15.29 42.14 -34.51
CA SER A 649 -14.15 42.97 -34.91
C SER A 649 -12.84 42.16 -34.85
N ARG A 650 -11.82 42.61 -35.60
CA ARG A 650 -10.46 42.03 -35.56
C ARG A 650 -9.90 41.92 -34.13
N ALA A 651 -10.28 42.84 -33.24
CA ALA A 651 -9.90 42.82 -31.83
C ALA A 651 -10.58 41.69 -31.04
N ALA A 652 -11.87 41.40 -31.27
CA ALA A 652 -12.55 40.26 -30.64
C ALA A 652 -12.04 38.91 -31.16
N THR A 653 -11.67 38.85 -32.44
CA THR A 653 -11.02 37.66 -33.04
C THR A 653 -9.60 37.45 -32.51
N ALA A 654 -8.85 38.54 -32.29
CA ALA A 654 -7.53 38.50 -31.64
C ALA A 654 -7.64 38.12 -30.15
N LEU A 655 -8.62 38.67 -29.42
CA LEU A 655 -8.86 38.33 -28.03
C LEU A 655 -9.30 36.87 -27.86
N ALA A 656 -10.15 36.33 -28.75
CA ALA A 656 -10.52 34.91 -28.77
C ALA A 656 -9.35 33.97 -29.10
N ARG A 657 -8.39 34.44 -29.93
CA ARG A 657 -7.13 33.72 -30.19
C ARG A 657 -6.12 33.81 -29.03
N LEU A 658 -6.09 34.93 -28.32
CA LEU A 658 -5.21 35.17 -27.15
C LEU A 658 -5.74 34.55 -25.85
N SER A 659 -7.05 34.41 -25.70
CA SER A 659 -7.73 33.76 -24.56
C SER A 659 -7.87 32.24 -24.72
N ARG A 660 -6.94 31.58 -25.41
CA ARG A 660 -6.90 30.11 -25.51
C ARG A 660 -6.86 29.48 -24.11
N GLY A 661 -7.99 28.96 -23.66
CA GLY A 661 -8.19 28.34 -22.34
C GLY A 661 -8.84 29.22 -21.26
N PHE A 662 -9.10 30.50 -21.54
CA PHE A 662 -9.81 31.42 -20.64
C PHE A 662 -11.23 31.62 -21.17
N HIS A 663 -12.26 31.24 -20.39
CA HIS A 663 -13.64 31.22 -20.85
C HIS A 663 -14.55 32.11 -19.98
N TRP A 664 -15.33 32.97 -20.64
CA TRP A 664 -16.11 34.09 -20.09
C TRP A 664 -17.64 33.86 -19.98
#